data_AF-A0A964QS21-F1
#
_entry.id   AF-A0A964QS21-F1
#
_cell.length_a   1.000
_cell.length_b   1.000
_cell.length_c   1.000
_cell.angle_alpha   90.00
_cell.angle_beta   90.00
_cell.angle_gamma   90.00
#
_symmetry.space_group_name_H-M   'P 1'
#
loop_
_entity.id
_entity.type
_entity.pdbx_description
1 polymer ?
#
loop_
_entity_poly.entity_id
_entity_poly.type
_entity_poly.pdbx_seq_one_letter_code
_entity_poly.pdbx_strand_id
1 'polypeptide(L)'
;MHLERLFIANARGMDELNWNFRSSPDAIRKWTALPRGAQSRSLMSYITLACAGSRQAPELTKVLPPFAAAGPRPISIEFVTVCQPPHECGPSQPPLRGGGWKILSSGEFLPLSRLEFRNDDPSVRMHKPHLGSTNCGWLFLGYGRRIRGHLNTDAFDFADPQHCLKRFASLFDPEARLTDPLAFLERLHNKGVLFEKGRSLRFITRLNRELSAFLHIQPKAWLEKRHDFRADWQELNPVERTLATVVLDAARHLLEGSVGQADPFEQSGVLVLDGIEAWCPGETIPEFLSLLDSMFPNLQFLVTLSARGRALFPALLSRETLPIPPPPPPPKRTPVPRLPPGAVLLIDVDSQLPNLALMKLSQHFKAQGRRVVLARRESRISRVETVFASCVFAFPQSAKLVERLKRQYGSSLQLGGSGVDIKLRLPPEIEDLPADYSLYPELGDRALGFLTRGCPLHCPFCIVPIKEGKPRIVSDFDTLLAEGRKKLILLDDNILSHPKAVELMEEMLSRDLEVNFNQTLDVRFLTEVTARLLRRIRCSNVRFTRRNYYFSLNNTHALDLVRRRYEMLQVTSRDNVEFVCMYGFDTTLADDVKRFQFLRSLPGAYVFLQRYRPVLGGPEADLSNFFDEDADEQIDALLRVNFTQNMKSMEVYYRWLCRLYAEQCGRVHRGLVETLFRYNARHRMGGFLARLERACQDHVTCHQQPLEISGSVANNFPQFV
;
A
#
# COMPACT_ATOMS: atom_id res chain seq x y z
N MET A 1 -18.12 -4.67 7.61
CA MET A 1 -18.80 -3.94 8.68
C MET A 1 -20.28 -4.10 8.45
N HIS A 2 -21.08 -4.07 9.51
CA HIS A 2 -22.54 -4.12 9.42
C HIS A 2 -23.17 -2.91 10.11
N LEU A 3 -24.40 -2.57 9.78
CA LEU A 3 -25.16 -1.51 10.44
C LEU A 3 -25.90 -2.08 11.66
N GLU A 4 -25.57 -1.60 12.86
CA GLU A 4 -26.23 -1.98 14.10
C GLU A 4 -27.39 -1.04 14.42
N ARG A 5 -27.19 0.26 14.23
CA ARG A 5 -28.20 1.28 14.54
C ARG A 5 -28.09 2.45 13.59
N LEU A 6 -29.24 3.04 13.29
CA LEU A 6 -29.36 4.29 12.55
C LEU A 6 -30.36 5.19 13.27
N PHE A 7 -29.94 6.42 13.56
CA PHE A 7 -30.78 7.45 14.14
C PHE A 7 -30.84 8.66 13.21
N ILE A 8 -32.03 9.19 12.95
CA ILE A 8 -32.27 10.32 12.05
C ILE A 8 -33.16 11.33 12.77
N ALA A 9 -32.74 12.59 12.77
CA ALA A 9 -33.51 13.69 13.34
C ALA A 9 -33.65 14.87 12.36
N ASN A 10 -34.73 15.63 12.53
CA ASN A 10 -35.07 16.85 11.79
C ASN A 10 -35.30 16.67 10.28
N ALA A 11 -35.59 15.45 9.80
CA ALA A 11 -35.97 15.18 8.41
C ALA A 11 -37.45 15.55 8.14
N ARG A 12 -37.74 16.29 7.06
CA ARG A 12 -39.12 16.65 6.71
C ARG A 12 -39.93 15.42 6.31
N GLY A 13 -41.13 15.29 6.87
CA GLY A 13 -42.04 14.17 6.56
C GLY A 13 -41.61 12.83 7.16
N MET A 14 -40.66 12.84 8.11
CA MET A 14 -40.30 11.70 8.94
C MET A 14 -40.24 12.16 10.40
N ASP A 15 -40.90 11.41 11.29
CA ASP A 15 -40.64 11.53 12.74
C ASP A 15 -39.18 11.15 13.04
N GLU A 16 -38.69 11.52 14.23
CA GLU A 16 -37.37 11.06 14.68
C GLU A 16 -37.31 9.52 14.57
N LEU A 17 -36.41 9.03 13.73
CA LEU A 17 -36.29 7.61 13.43
C LEU A 17 -35.14 7.03 14.24
N ASN A 18 -35.41 6.02 15.05
CA ASN A 18 -34.38 5.21 15.71
C ASN A 18 -34.54 3.76 15.27
N TRP A 19 -33.76 3.34 14.28
CA TRP A 19 -33.80 1.98 13.76
C TRP A 19 -32.70 1.12 14.38
N ASN A 20 -33.10 0.05 15.07
CA ASN A 20 -32.21 -0.92 15.70
C ASN A 20 -32.19 -2.23 14.89
N PHE A 21 -31.03 -2.61 14.36
CA PHE A 21 -30.85 -3.84 13.60
C PHE A 21 -30.47 -5.05 14.46
N ARG A 22 -30.25 -4.89 15.76
CA ARG A 22 -30.00 -6.01 16.68
C ARG A 22 -31.15 -7.00 16.68
N SER A 23 -30.80 -8.28 16.67
CA SER A 23 -31.70 -9.39 17.02
C SER A 23 -31.51 -9.82 18.46
N SER A 24 -30.30 -9.63 19.00
CA SER A 24 -29.92 -9.92 20.39
C SER A 24 -28.76 -9.01 20.84
N PRO A 25 -28.30 -9.07 22.11
CA PRO A 25 -27.11 -8.34 22.55
C PRO A 25 -25.83 -8.67 21.76
N ASP A 26 -25.74 -9.87 21.20
CA ASP A 26 -24.52 -10.37 20.54
C ASP A 26 -24.70 -10.59 19.03
N ALA A 27 -25.84 -10.18 18.46
CA ALA A 27 -26.11 -10.37 17.04
C ALA A 27 -27.04 -9.31 16.43
N ILE A 28 -26.88 -9.08 15.13
CA ILE A 28 -27.78 -8.29 14.30
C ILE A 28 -28.56 -9.17 13.33
N ARG A 29 -29.70 -8.69 12.87
CA ARG A 29 -30.46 -9.33 11.79
C ARG A 29 -29.67 -9.29 10.49
N LYS A 30 -29.47 -10.45 9.87
CA LYS A 30 -28.84 -10.54 8.54
C LYS A 30 -29.77 -9.98 7.48
N TRP A 31 -31.06 -10.30 7.55
CA TRP A 31 -32.08 -9.82 6.62
C TRP A 31 -33.09 -8.87 7.28
N THR A 32 -33.39 -7.76 6.60
CA THR A 32 -34.46 -6.83 6.98
C THR A 32 -35.40 -6.60 5.79
N ALA A 33 -36.62 -7.15 5.86
CA ALA A 33 -37.66 -6.93 4.88
C ALA A 33 -38.55 -5.73 5.26
N LEU A 34 -38.44 -4.64 4.52
CA LEU A 34 -39.19 -3.41 4.73
C LEU A 34 -40.44 -3.36 3.84
N PRO A 35 -41.56 -2.77 4.29
CA PRO A 35 -42.72 -2.53 3.43
C PRO A 35 -42.35 -1.55 2.32
N ARG A 36 -42.78 -1.81 1.09
CA ARG A 36 -42.60 -0.86 -0.01
C ARG A 36 -43.42 0.41 0.23
N GLY A 37 -42.78 1.58 0.16
CA GLY A 37 -43.43 2.88 0.39
C GLY A 37 -42.44 4.04 0.48
N ALA A 38 -42.96 5.26 0.61
CA ALA A 38 -42.14 6.48 0.67
C ALA A 38 -41.21 6.52 1.90
N GLN A 39 -41.68 6.00 3.04
CA GLN A 39 -40.89 5.93 4.28
C GLN A 39 -39.67 5.01 4.11
N SER A 40 -39.85 3.80 3.57
CA SER A 40 -38.73 2.87 3.34
C SER A 40 -37.74 3.38 2.30
N ARG A 41 -38.20 4.06 1.24
CA ARG A 41 -37.29 4.71 0.29
C ARG A 41 -36.43 5.79 0.95
N SER A 42 -37.06 6.62 1.77
CA SER A 42 -36.36 7.67 2.52
C SER A 42 -35.33 7.04 3.48
N LEU A 43 -35.70 5.96 4.17
CA LEU A 43 -34.78 5.18 5.00
C LEU A 43 -33.58 4.65 4.18
N MET A 44 -33.80 4.09 2.99
CA MET A 44 -32.70 3.65 2.12
C MET A 44 -31.77 4.79 1.72
N SER A 45 -32.31 5.98 1.40
CA SER A 45 -31.50 7.16 1.11
C SER A 45 -30.62 7.57 2.31
N TYR A 46 -31.17 7.55 3.52
CA TYR A 46 -30.41 7.87 4.74
C TYR A 46 -29.39 6.78 5.12
N ILE A 47 -29.70 5.51 4.90
CA ILE A 47 -28.73 4.42 5.01
C ILE A 47 -27.59 4.67 4.03
N THR A 48 -27.87 4.98 2.76
CA THR A 48 -26.82 5.27 1.78
C THR A 48 -25.96 6.47 2.21
N LEU A 49 -26.54 7.51 2.80
CA LEU A 49 -25.78 8.64 3.35
C LEU A 49 -24.94 8.28 4.58
N ALA A 50 -25.49 7.49 5.50
CA ALA A 50 -24.71 6.92 6.62
C ALA A 50 -23.56 6.05 6.10
N CYS A 51 -23.81 5.36 4.98
CA CYS A 51 -22.86 4.50 4.30
C CYS A 51 -21.80 5.24 3.50
N ALA A 52 -22.09 6.49 3.13
CA ALA A 52 -21.21 7.34 2.35
C ALA A 52 -20.03 7.84 3.19
N GLY A 53 -18.88 7.98 2.55
CA GLY A 53 -17.72 8.63 3.16
C GLY A 53 -17.71 10.12 3.01
N SER A 54 -16.78 10.76 3.73
CA SER A 54 -16.58 12.21 3.67
C SER A 54 -16.28 12.75 2.28
N ARG A 55 -15.85 11.88 1.34
CA ARG A 55 -15.57 12.25 -0.06
C ARG A 55 -16.77 12.07 -0.97
N GLN A 56 -17.64 11.11 -0.66
CA GLN A 56 -18.78 10.72 -1.48
C GLN A 56 -20.06 11.44 -1.08
N ALA A 57 -20.22 11.72 0.21
CA ALA A 57 -21.45 12.27 0.74
C ALA A 57 -21.83 13.64 0.13
N PRO A 58 -20.89 14.57 -0.14
CA PRO A 58 -21.23 15.82 -0.84
C PRO A 58 -21.69 15.63 -2.29
N GLU A 59 -21.24 14.58 -2.97
CA GLU A 59 -21.74 14.26 -4.32
C GLU A 59 -23.12 13.61 -4.24
N LEU A 60 -23.34 12.76 -3.24
CA LEU A 60 -24.62 12.10 -3.02
C LEU A 60 -25.76 13.05 -2.71
N THR A 61 -25.51 14.15 -1.99
CA THR A 61 -26.56 15.16 -1.71
C THR A 61 -27.04 15.88 -2.98
N LYS A 62 -26.28 15.83 -4.08
CA LYS A 62 -26.70 16.38 -5.39
C LYS A 62 -27.66 15.45 -6.14
N VAL A 63 -27.54 14.14 -5.92
CA VAL A 63 -28.26 13.10 -6.68
C VAL A 63 -29.43 12.53 -5.89
N LEU A 64 -29.34 12.52 -4.57
CA LEU A 64 -30.43 12.16 -3.68
C LEU A 64 -31.49 13.28 -3.72
N PRO A 65 -32.80 12.93 -3.65
CA PRO A 65 -33.86 13.94 -3.59
C PRO A 65 -33.58 14.93 -2.46
N PRO A 66 -33.92 16.23 -2.63
CA PRO A 66 -33.57 17.25 -1.65
C PRO A 66 -34.14 16.87 -0.29
N PHE A 67 -33.23 16.52 0.62
CA PHE A 67 -33.55 16.28 2.01
C PHE A 67 -34.00 17.61 2.59
N ALA A 68 -35.31 17.85 2.61
CA ALA A 68 -35.84 19.02 3.25
C ALA A 68 -35.74 18.82 4.76
N ALA A 69 -35.19 19.80 5.47
CA ALA A 69 -35.29 19.83 6.92
C ALA A 69 -36.75 20.10 7.34
N ALA A 70 -37.16 19.56 8.48
CA ALA A 70 -38.47 19.84 9.08
C ALA A 70 -38.62 21.31 9.54
N GLY A 71 -37.52 22.08 9.56
CA GLY A 71 -37.44 23.48 9.95
C GLY A 71 -36.02 24.04 9.73
N PRO A 72 -35.58 25.10 10.43
CA PRO A 72 -34.23 25.67 10.27
C PRO A 72 -33.10 24.78 10.84
N ARG A 73 -33.46 23.68 11.52
CA ARG A 73 -32.51 22.76 12.15
C ARG A 73 -31.89 21.82 11.12
N PRO A 74 -30.58 21.53 11.20
CA PRO A 74 -29.95 20.58 10.30
C PRO A 74 -30.48 19.16 10.50
N ILE A 75 -30.46 18.37 9.44
CA ILE A 75 -30.74 16.93 9.50
C ILE A 75 -29.54 16.26 10.17
N SER A 76 -29.79 15.49 11.23
CA SER A 76 -28.76 14.66 11.89
C SER A 76 -28.94 13.21 11.47
N ILE A 77 -27.86 12.56 11.08
CA ILE A 77 -27.81 11.12 10.77
C ILE A 77 -26.72 10.52 11.64
N GLU A 78 -27.09 9.74 12.64
CA GLU A 78 -26.18 9.04 13.53
C GLU A 78 -26.24 7.54 13.22
N PHE A 79 -25.11 6.86 13.25
CA PHE A 79 -25.06 5.42 12.99
C PHE A 79 -24.04 4.73 13.88
N VAL A 80 -24.31 3.46 14.15
CA VAL A 80 -23.39 2.54 14.81
C VAL A 80 -23.15 1.37 13.88
N THR A 81 -21.88 1.01 13.71
CA THR A 81 -21.48 -0.11 12.88
C THR A 81 -20.72 -1.16 13.69
N VAL A 82 -20.87 -2.42 13.27
CA VAL A 82 -20.12 -3.57 13.78
C VAL A 82 -18.93 -3.80 12.86
N CYS A 83 -17.71 -3.75 13.41
CA CYS A 83 -16.47 -4.08 12.71
C CYS A 83 -16.08 -5.54 12.95
N GLN A 84 -15.83 -6.27 11.86
CA GLN A 84 -15.42 -7.66 11.91
C GLN A 84 -13.88 -7.79 11.88
N PRO A 85 -13.23 -8.35 12.92
CA PRO A 85 -11.79 -8.62 12.90
C PRO A 85 -11.45 -9.76 11.91
N PRO A 86 -10.18 -9.88 11.45
CA PRO A 86 -9.04 -9.00 11.74
C PRO A 86 -8.91 -7.82 10.77
N HIS A 87 -9.70 -7.81 9.70
CA HIS A 87 -9.49 -6.89 8.58
C HIS A 87 -10.05 -5.49 8.82
N GLU A 88 -11.10 -5.35 9.63
CA GLU A 88 -11.81 -4.07 9.83
C GLU A 88 -11.46 -3.40 11.16
N CYS A 89 -11.06 -4.20 12.14
CA CYS A 89 -10.57 -3.74 13.43
C CYS A 89 -9.45 -4.66 13.93
N GLY A 90 -8.46 -4.05 14.60
CA GLY A 90 -7.37 -4.78 15.23
C GLY A 90 -7.84 -5.54 16.48
N PRO A 91 -7.05 -6.53 16.96
CA PRO A 91 -7.44 -7.41 18.07
C PRO A 91 -7.67 -6.69 19.41
N SER A 92 -7.28 -5.41 19.54
CA SER A 92 -7.47 -4.58 20.72
C SER A 92 -8.44 -3.41 20.50
N GLN A 93 -9.10 -3.34 19.35
CA GLN A 93 -10.05 -2.27 19.03
C GLN A 93 -11.48 -2.74 19.31
N PRO A 94 -12.34 -1.86 19.86
CA PRO A 94 -13.73 -2.23 20.10
C PRO A 94 -14.46 -2.50 18.78
N PRO A 95 -15.34 -3.51 18.74
CA PRO A 95 -16.05 -3.91 17.53
C PRO A 95 -17.13 -2.90 17.14
N LEU A 96 -17.70 -2.16 18.09
CA LEU A 96 -18.73 -1.16 17.80
C LEU A 96 -18.10 0.21 17.57
N ARG A 97 -18.43 0.82 16.43
CA ARG A 97 -17.98 2.17 16.07
C ARG A 97 -19.16 3.08 15.79
N GLY A 98 -19.10 4.27 16.38
CA GLY A 98 -20.09 5.32 16.20
C GLY A 98 -19.60 6.39 15.24
N GLY A 99 -20.50 6.96 14.46
CA GLY A 99 -20.26 8.13 13.64
C GLY A 99 -21.58 8.80 13.24
N GLY A 100 -21.48 9.93 12.56
CA GLY A 100 -22.66 10.57 12.02
C GLY A 100 -22.38 11.81 11.20
N TRP A 101 -23.43 12.33 10.61
CA TRP A 101 -23.45 13.42 9.66
C TRP A 101 -24.52 14.45 10.01
N LYS A 102 -24.22 15.70 9.69
CA LYS A 102 -25.10 16.86 9.75
C LYS A 102 -25.25 17.42 8.35
N ILE A 103 -26.50 17.57 7.90
CA ILE A 103 -26.83 18.22 6.63
C ILE A 103 -27.45 19.57 6.95
N LEU A 104 -26.75 20.63 6.59
CA LEU A 104 -27.20 22.01 6.77
C LEU A 104 -28.31 22.35 5.78
N SER A 105 -29.11 23.36 6.09
CA SER A 105 -30.12 23.90 5.17
C SER A 105 -29.51 24.45 3.88
N SER A 106 -28.23 24.82 3.90
CA SER A 106 -27.43 25.17 2.72
C SER A 106 -27.10 23.98 1.81
N GLY A 107 -27.38 22.75 2.24
CA GLY A 107 -26.97 21.51 1.57
C GLY A 107 -25.56 21.03 1.94
N GLU A 108 -24.84 21.77 2.77
CA GLU A 108 -23.51 21.40 3.24
C GLU A 108 -23.54 20.18 4.18
N PHE A 109 -22.58 19.28 4.02
CA PHE A 109 -22.51 17.99 4.69
C PHE A 109 -21.29 17.91 5.63
N LEU A 110 -21.53 17.82 6.95
CA LEU A 110 -20.50 17.92 7.98
C LEU A 110 -20.50 16.68 8.90
N PRO A 111 -19.34 16.18 9.37
CA PRO A 111 -19.30 15.10 10.35
C PRO A 111 -19.78 15.59 11.72
N LEU A 112 -20.51 14.74 12.47
CA LEU A 112 -20.89 15.03 13.85
C LEU A 112 -19.70 15.01 14.79
N SER A 113 -19.68 15.94 15.75
CA SER A 113 -18.74 15.95 16.86
C SER A 113 -19.11 14.94 17.94
N ARG A 114 -18.19 14.70 18.88
CA ARG A 114 -18.45 13.80 20.02
C ARG A 114 -19.54 14.29 20.95
N LEU A 115 -19.74 15.60 21.04
CA LEU A 115 -20.76 16.20 21.90
C LEU A 115 -22.17 16.14 21.27
N GLU A 116 -22.25 16.00 19.95
CA GLU A 116 -23.51 15.95 19.21
C GLU A 116 -24.04 14.51 19.03
N PHE A 117 -23.19 13.50 19.21
CA PHE A 117 -23.55 12.09 19.09
C PHE A 117 -24.34 11.64 20.32
N ARG A 118 -25.60 11.25 20.13
CA ARG A 118 -26.58 10.98 21.20
C ARG A 118 -26.46 9.57 21.79
N ASN A 119 -25.56 8.73 21.29
CA ASN A 119 -25.42 7.36 21.78
C ASN A 119 -24.48 7.31 22.99
N ASP A 120 -25.07 6.99 24.14
CA ASP A 120 -24.40 6.88 25.44
C ASP A 120 -23.81 5.48 25.72
N ASP A 121 -23.89 4.54 24.78
CA ASP A 121 -23.32 3.20 24.94
C ASP A 121 -21.78 3.28 25.06
N PRO A 122 -21.20 2.96 26.23
CA PRO A 122 -19.77 3.10 26.47
C PRO A 122 -18.93 2.12 25.63
N SER A 123 -19.55 1.08 25.07
CA SER A 123 -18.88 0.14 24.17
C SER A 123 -18.70 0.69 22.75
N VAL A 124 -19.43 1.75 22.39
CA VAL A 124 -19.36 2.39 21.08
C VAL A 124 -18.23 3.42 21.07
N ARG A 125 -17.23 3.18 20.23
CA ARG A 125 -16.13 4.14 20.05
C ARG A 125 -16.39 5.05 18.86
N MET A 126 -16.59 6.33 19.14
CA MET A 126 -16.71 7.34 18.10
C MET A 126 -15.43 7.48 17.26
N HIS A 127 -15.62 7.55 15.95
CA HIS A 127 -14.57 7.84 14.98
C HIS A 127 -15.07 8.87 13.99
N LYS A 128 -14.13 9.59 13.34
CA LYS A 128 -14.48 10.36 12.15
C LYS A 128 -15.08 9.40 11.12
N PRO A 129 -16.22 9.74 10.50
CA PRO A 129 -16.81 8.91 9.45
C PRO A 129 -15.82 8.72 8.27
N HIS A 130 -15.15 7.58 8.27
CA HIS A 130 -14.24 7.17 7.18
C HIS A 130 -14.83 6.04 6.33
N LEU A 131 -16.12 5.74 6.53
CA LEU A 131 -16.92 4.78 5.78
C LEU A 131 -16.83 5.11 4.28
N GLY A 132 -16.76 4.12 3.38
CA GLY A 132 -16.71 4.36 1.92
C GLY A 132 -15.49 5.14 1.35
N SER A 133 -14.56 5.67 2.17
CA SER A 133 -13.47 6.55 1.71
C SER A 133 -12.36 5.84 0.92
N THR A 134 -12.34 4.51 0.92
CA THR A 134 -11.43 3.68 0.11
C THR A 134 -12.18 2.48 -0.45
N ASN A 135 -11.72 1.95 -1.58
CA ASN A 135 -12.30 0.70 -2.12
C ASN A 135 -12.21 -0.49 -1.16
N CYS A 136 -11.31 -0.44 -0.19
CA CYS A 136 -11.07 -1.48 0.82
C CYS A 136 -11.77 -1.23 2.16
N GLY A 137 -12.51 -0.12 2.32
CA GLY A 137 -13.32 0.15 3.50
C GLY A 137 -14.79 -0.15 3.20
N TRP A 138 -15.42 -0.95 4.06
CA TRP A 138 -16.84 -1.36 4.09
C TRP A 138 -17.56 -1.44 2.73
N LEU A 139 -17.91 -2.67 2.35
CA LEU A 139 -18.70 -2.90 1.15
C LEU A 139 -20.15 -2.44 1.40
N PHE A 140 -20.56 -1.39 0.69
CA PHE A 140 -21.96 -0.99 0.55
C PHE A 140 -22.37 -1.13 -0.91
N LEU A 141 -23.46 -1.86 -1.16
CA LEU A 141 -24.02 -2.14 -2.48
C LEU A 141 -25.50 -1.76 -2.50
N GLY A 142 -25.99 -1.30 -3.65
CA GLY A 142 -27.35 -0.82 -3.78
C GLY A 142 -27.93 -1.07 -5.17
N TYR A 143 -29.08 -1.73 -5.21
CA TYR A 143 -29.78 -2.05 -6.45
C TYR A 143 -31.21 -1.53 -6.43
N GLY A 144 -31.54 -0.67 -7.40
CA GLY A 144 -32.87 -0.10 -7.54
C GLY A 144 -33.80 -0.93 -8.42
N ARG A 145 -34.85 -0.27 -8.92
CA ARG A 145 -35.96 -0.90 -9.64
C ARG A 145 -35.68 -1.18 -11.12
N ARG A 146 -34.57 -0.69 -11.66
CA ARG A 146 -34.12 -0.94 -13.03
C ARG A 146 -32.70 -1.47 -13.00
N ILE A 147 -32.50 -2.60 -13.65
CA ILE A 147 -31.20 -3.28 -13.76
C ILE A 147 -30.77 -3.24 -15.22
N ARG A 148 -29.60 -2.68 -15.48
CA ARG A 148 -29.02 -2.60 -16.83
C ARG A 148 -27.52 -2.87 -16.75
N GLY A 149 -27.05 -3.92 -17.39
CA GLY A 149 -25.61 -4.15 -17.55
C GLY A 149 -25.01 -3.30 -18.68
N HIS A 150 -23.71 -3.06 -18.63
CA HIS A 150 -22.98 -2.62 -19.82
C HIS A 150 -22.92 -3.74 -20.90
N LEU A 151 -22.58 -3.37 -22.13
CA LEU A 151 -22.44 -4.28 -23.28
C LEU A 151 -21.06 -4.13 -23.93
N ASN A 152 -20.34 -5.24 -24.08
CA ASN A 152 -19.03 -5.36 -24.73
C ASN A 152 -17.93 -4.47 -24.13
N THR A 153 -18.16 -3.92 -22.94
CA THR A 153 -17.19 -3.14 -22.18
C THR A 153 -17.67 -3.08 -20.76
N ASP A 154 -16.77 -3.27 -19.80
CA ASP A 154 -17.16 -3.15 -18.41
C ASP A 154 -17.32 -1.69 -17.95
N ALA A 155 -16.95 -0.73 -18.83
CA ALA A 155 -16.85 0.72 -18.63
C ALA A 155 -16.47 1.13 -17.20
N PHE A 156 -15.57 0.36 -16.59
CA PHE A 156 -15.06 0.67 -15.27
C PHE A 156 -13.78 1.45 -15.44
N ASP A 157 -13.94 2.67 -15.96
CA ASP A 157 -12.88 3.63 -15.92
C ASP A 157 -12.63 4.02 -14.46
N PHE A 158 -11.57 3.46 -13.89
CA PHE A 158 -11.11 3.83 -12.56
C PHE A 158 -10.50 5.23 -12.55
N ALA A 159 -10.46 5.96 -13.66
CA ALA A 159 -10.08 7.36 -13.70
C ALA A 159 -11.04 8.25 -12.94
N ASP A 160 -12.31 7.85 -12.81
CA ASP A 160 -13.27 8.57 -11.99
C ASP A 160 -12.93 8.39 -10.49
N PRO A 161 -12.55 9.46 -9.75
CA PRO A 161 -12.32 9.36 -8.31
C PRO A 161 -13.58 8.97 -7.52
N GLN A 162 -14.77 9.13 -8.11
CA GLN A 162 -16.07 8.80 -7.53
C GLN A 162 -16.61 7.43 -7.98
N HIS A 163 -15.83 6.59 -8.67
CA HIS A 163 -16.29 5.28 -9.16
C HIS A 163 -16.90 4.37 -8.08
N CYS A 164 -16.58 4.56 -6.80
CA CYS A 164 -17.22 3.85 -5.69
C CYS A 164 -18.73 4.14 -5.55
N LEU A 165 -19.22 5.28 -6.07
CA LEU A 165 -20.65 5.60 -6.15
C LEU A 165 -21.40 4.64 -7.08
N LYS A 166 -20.71 4.06 -8.08
CA LYS A 166 -21.30 3.09 -9.02
C LYS A 166 -21.90 1.87 -8.31
N ARG A 167 -21.37 1.50 -7.12
CA ARG A 167 -21.84 0.39 -6.28
C ARG A 167 -23.32 0.47 -5.88
N PHE A 168 -23.88 1.67 -5.85
CA PHE A 168 -25.24 1.90 -5.40
C PHE A 168 -25.98 2.96 -6.24
N ALA A 169 -25.38 3.42 -7.35
CA ALA A 169 -25.95 4.45 -8.22
C ALA A 169 -27.33 4.06 -8.75
N SER A 170 -27.55 2.78 -9.04
CA SER A 170 -28.84 2.28 -9.56
C SER A 170 -30.02 2.44 -8.58
N LEU A 171 -29.77 2.70 -7.29
CA LEU A 171 -30.83 3.07 -6.33
C LEU A 171 -31.50 4.40 -6.69
N PHE A 172 -30.77 5.33 -7.32
CA PHE A 172 -31.20 6.71 -7.52
C PHE A 172 -31.26 7.10 -8.99
N ASP A 173 -30.42 6.49 -9.83
CA ASP A 173 -30.39 6.72 -11.27
C ASP A 173 -30.84 5.46 -12.03
N PRO A 174 -32.02 5.48 -12.68
CA PRO A 174 -32.51 4.36 -13.48
C PRO A 174 -31.67 4.06 -14.73
N GLU A 175 -30.81 4.99 -15.15
CA GLU A 175 -29.91 4.84 -16.28
C GLU A 175 -28.50 4.37 -15.88
N ALA A 176 -28.22 4.32 -14.57
CA ALA A 176 -26.98 3.77 -14.05
C ALA A 176 -26.81 2.30 -14.48
N ARG A 177 -25.64 2.01 -15.04
CA ARG A 177 -25.31 0.68 -15.54
C ARG A 177 -24.46 -0.09 -14.54
N LEU A 178 -24.77 -1.36 -14.38
CA LEU A 178 -24.00 -2.35 -13.65
C LEU A 178 -22.92 -2.96 -14.54
N THR A 179 -22.07 -3.78 -13.93
CA THR A 179 -21.05 -4.60 -14.58
C THR A 179 -21.58 -5.30 -15.84
N ASP A 180 -20.77 -5.29 -16.91
CA ASP A 180 -20.91 -6.22 -18.03
C ASP A 180 -20.57 -7.64 -17.55
N PRO A 181 -21.55 -8.55 -17.45
CA PRO A 181 -21.34 -9.88 -16.87
C PRO A 181 -20.35 -10.73 -17.66
N LEU A 182 -20.42 -10.66 -18.99
CA LEU A 182 -19.55 -11.44 -19.89
C LEU A 182 -18.10 -10.94 -19.78
N ALA A 183 -17.88 -9.64 -19.91
CA ALA A 183 -16.54 -9.06 -19.80
C ALA A 183 -15.93 -9.29 -18.40
N PHE A 184 -16.75 -9.37 -17.35
CA PHE A 184 -16.27 -9.74 -16.01
C PHE A 184 -15.87 -11.21 -15.93
N LEU A 185 -16.73 -12.13 -16.37
CA LEU A 185 -16.46 -13.57 -16.36
C LEU A 185 -15.23 -13.94 -17.20
N GLU A 186 -15.11 -13.40 -18.42
CA GLU A 186 -13.95 -13.63 -19.30
C GLU A 186 -12.64 -13.16 -18.65
N ARG A 187 -12.62 -11.98 -18.02
CA ARG A 187 -11.42 -11.49 -17.32
C ARG A 187 -11.10 -12.31 -16.09
N LEU A 188 -12.11 -12.75 -15.36
CA LEU A 188 -11.94 -13.58 -14.18
C LEU A 188 -11.41 -14.96 -14.57
N HIS A 189 -11.94 -15.56 -15.63
CA HIS A 189 -11.49 -16.82 -16.21
C HIS A 189 -10.04 -16.74 -16.71
N ASN A 190 -9.71 -15.71 -17.50
CA ASN A 190 -8.34 -15.47 -17.94
C ASN A 190 -7.36 -15.44 -16.75
N LYS A 191 -7.69 -14.71 -15.69
CA LYS A 191 -6.83 -14.61 -14.49
C LYS A 191 -6.79 -15.90 -13.67
N GLY A 192 -7.96 -16.48 -13.41
CA GLY A 192 -8.12 -17.62 -12.51
C GLY A 192 -7.73 -18.95 -13.13
N VAL A 193 -8.27 -19.24 -14.31
CA VAL A 193 -8.14 -20.53 -15.01
C VAL A 193 -6.92 -20.54 -15.92
N LEU A 194 -6.73 -19.54 -16.79
CA LEU A 194 -5.63 -19.57 -17.77
C LEU A 194 -4.27 -19.22 -17.15
N PHE A 195 -4.22 -18.24 -16.24
CA PHE A 195 -2.99 -17.83 -15.55
C PHE A 195 -2.82 -18.45 -14.15
N GLU A 196 -3.72 -19.36 -13.76
CA GLU A 196 -3.69 -20.12 -12.50
C GLU A 196 -3.48 -19.23 -11.25
N LYS A 197 -4.06 -18.02 -11.24
CA LYS A 197 -3.94 -17.11 -10.09
C LYS A 197 -4.85 -17.59 -8.97
N GLY A 198 -4.25 -18.15 -7.91
CA GLY A 198 -4.97 -18.80 -6.80
C GLY A 198 -6.16 -18.03 -6.21
N ARG A 199 -6.07 -16.69 -6.04
CA ARG A 199 -7.22 -15.89 -5.54
C ARG A 199 -8.37 -15.83 -6.55
N SER A 200 -8.08 -15.55 -7.83
CA SER A 200 -9.09 -15.50 -8.89
C SER A 200 -9.67 -16.88 -9.20
N LEU A 201 -8.85 -17.93 -9.14
CA LEU A 201 -9.28 -19.30 -9.34
C LEU A 201 -10.29 -19.74 -8.27
N ARG A 202 -9.97 -19.56 -6.99
CA ARG A 202 -10.92 -19.84 -5.90
C ARG A 202 -12.22 -19.06 -6.06
N PHE A 203 -12.11 -17.79 -6.47
CA PHE A 203 -13.26 -16.92 -6.66
C PHE A 203 -14.19 -17.42 -7.79
N ILE A 204 -13.66 -17.75 -8.98
CA ILE A 204 -14.49 -18.28 -10.07
C ILE A 204 -15.03 -19.68 -9.77
N THR A 205 -14.27 -20.53 -9.06
CA THR A 205 -14.75 -21.83 -8.62
C THR A 205 -15.98 -21.72 -7.72
N ARG A 206 -15.98 -20.79 -6.77
CA ARG A 206 -17.15 -20.54 -5.91
C ARG A 206 -18.31 -19.95 -6.69
N LEU A 207 -18.06 -18.96 -7.55
CA LEU A 207 -19.10 -18.41 -8.43
C LEU A 207 -19.79 -19.48 -9.26
N ASN A 208 -19.01 -20.33 -9.94
CA ASN A 208 -19.52 -21.44 -10.74
C ASN A 208 -20.37 -22.37 -9.87
N ARG A 209 -19.86 -22.80 -8.70
CA ARG A 209 -20.61 -23.71 -7.81
C ARG A 209 -21.98 -23.16 -7.39
N GLU A 210 -22.04 -21.90 -6.95
CA GLU A 210 -23.27 -21.31 -6.43
C GLU A 210 -24.25 -20.90 -7.55
N LEU A 211 -23.74 -20.39 -8.67
CA LEU A 211 -24.59 -19.94 -9.79
C LEU A 211 -25.04 -21.08 -10.70
N SER A 212 -24.28 -22.16 -10.84
CA SER A 212 -24.64 -23.28 -11.74
C SER A 212 -26.02 -23.85 -11.42
N ALA A 213 -26.35 -24.02 -10.14
CA ALA A 213 -27.65 -24.55 -9.73
C ALA A 213 -28.80 -23.59 -10.10
N PHE A 214 -28.60 -22.29 -9.86
CA PHE A 214 -29.61 -21.25 -10.09
C PHE A 214 -29.80 -20.90 -11.57
N LEU A 215 -28.73 -20.98 -12.37
CA LEU A 215 -28.73 -20.66 -13.79
C LEU A 215 -28.92 -21.89 -14.69
N HIS A 216 -29.10 -23.07 -14.10
CA HIS A 216 -29.18 -24.35 -14.80
C HIS A 216 -27.96 -24.65 -15.70
N ILE A 217 -26.80 -24.09 -15.36
CA ILE A 217 -25.53 -24.30 -16.08
C ILE A 217 -24.84 -25.56 -15.55
N GLN A 218 -24.23 -26.35 -16.45
CA GLN A 218 -23.50 -27.57 -16.07
C GLN A 218 -22.38 -27.28 -15.05
N PRO A 219 -22.41 -27.91 -13.85
CA PRO A 219 -21.37 -27.72 -12.85
C PRO A 219 -20.02 -28.20 -13.35
N LYS A 220 -19.12 -27.24 -13.69
CA LYS A 220 -17.68 -27.34 -14.07
C LYS A 220 -17.35 -26.64 -15.39
N ALA A 221 -18.34 -26.29 -16.22
CA ALA A 221 -18.13 -25.67 -17.52
C ALA A 221 -17.21 -24.43 -17.44
N TRP A 222 -17.43 -23.56 -16.45
CA TRP A 222 -16.65 -22.32 -16.28
C TRP A 222 -15.18 -22.54 -15.87
N LEU A 223 -14.78 -23.76 -15.51
CA LEU A 223 -13.41 -24.08 -15.10
C LEU A 223 -12.59 -24.72 -16.23
N GLU A 224 -13.20 -24.96 -17.39
CA GLU A 224 -12.51 -25.48 -18.56
C GLU A 224 -11.63 -24.41 -19.22
N LYS A 225 -10.46 -24.79 -19.75
CA LYS A 225 -9.56 -23.84 -20.41
C LYS A 225 -10.19 -23.19 -21.65
N ARG A 226 -11.12 -23.88 -22.30
CA ARG A 226 -11.91 -23.36 -23.43
C ARG A 226 -13.36 -23.39 -23.00
N HIS A 227 -13.92 -22.22 -22.72
CA HIS A 227 -15.31 -22.11 -22.32
C HIS A 227 -15.90 -20.84 -22.96
N ASP A 228 -17.13 -20.93 -23.45
CA ASP A 228 -17.83 -19.83 -24.11
C ASP A 228 -18.95 -19.30 -23.19
N PHE A 229 -18.61 -18.29 -22.39
CA PHE A 229 -19.58 -17.62 -21.52
C PHE A 229 -20.73 -16.97 -22.29
N ARG A 230 -20.53 -16.62 -23.57
CA ARG A 230 -21.57 -15.98 -24.38
C ARG A 230 -22.67 -16.98 -24.75
N ALA A 231 -22.31 -18.23 -25.01
CA ALA A 231 -23.27 -19.29 -25.28
C ALA A 231 -24.17 -19.53 -24.06
N ASP A 232 -23.58 -19.78 -22.88
CA ASP A 232 -24.32 -19.92 -21.61
C ASP A 232 -25.25 -18.72 -21.38
N TRP A 233 -24.75 -17.50 -21.58
CA TRP A 233 -25.54 -16.28 -21.34
C TRP A 233 -26.72 -16.12 -22.32
N GLN A 234 -26.62 -16.64 -23.53
CA GLN A 234 -27.68 -16.61 -24.54
C GLN A 234 -28.80 -17.62 -24.23
N GLU A 235 -28.49 -18.73 -23.56
CA GLU A 235 -29.48 -19.73 -23.14
C GLU A 235 -30.37 -19.23 -21.99
N LEU A 236 -29.83 -18.36 -21.14
CA LEU A 236 -30.59 -17.76 -20.05
C LEU A 236 -31.78 -16.93 -20.54
N ASN A 237 -32.90 -17.06 -19.86
CA ASN A 237 -34.07 -16.21 -20.09
C ASN A 237 -33.84 -14.78 -19.55
N PRO A 238 -34.67 -13.79 -19.93
CA PRO A 238 -34.44 -12.39 -19.54
C PRO A 238 -34.42 -12.15 -18.02
N VAL A 239 -35.18 -12.90 -17.24
CA VAL A 239 -35.20 -12.80 -15.77
C VAL A 239 -33.89 -13.35 -15.20
N GLU A 240 -33.47 -14.54 -15.61
CA GLU A 240 -32.20 -15.15 -15.18
C GLU A 240 -31.00 -14.25 -15.49
N ARG A 241 -30.93 -13.67 -16.68
CA ARG A 241 -29.86 -12.71 -17.04
C ARG A 241 -29.85 -11.50 -16.11
N THR A 242 -31.02 -11.00 -15.75
CA THR A 242 -31.15 -9.84 -14.86
C THR A 242 -30.68 -10.18 -13.44
N LEU A 243 -31.12 -11.32 -12.90
CA LEU A 243 -30.73 -11.81 -11.58
C LEU A 243 -29.22 -12.14 -11.52
N ALA A 244 -28.69 -12.80 -12.54
CA ALA A 244 -27.26 -13.08 -12.69
C ALA A 244 -26.42 -11.79 -12.74
N THR A 245 -26.90 -10.75 -13.44
CA THR A 245 -26.22 -9.46 -13.54
C THR A 245 -26.03 -8.83 -12.15
N VAL A 246 -27.06 -8.84 -11.30
CA VAL A 246 -26.97 -8.30 -9.93
C VAL A 246 -25.95 -9.09 -9.09
N VAL A 247 -25.98 -10.42 -9.16
CA VAL A 247 -25.05 -11.27 -8.40
C VAL A 247 -23.61 -11.08 -8.87
N LEU A 248 -23.37 -11.04 -10.18
CA LEU A 248 -22.05 -10.87 -10.76
C LEU A 248 -21.48 -9.47 -10.52
N ASP A 249 -22.32 -8.45 -10.51
CA ASP A 249 -21.93 -7.09 -10.14
C ASP A 249 -21.51 -7.00 -8.66
N ALA A 250 -22.32 -7.57 -7.75
CA ALA A 250 -21.98 -7.64 -6.33
C ALA A 250 -20.68 -8.42 -6.09
N ALA A 251 -20.53 -9.57 -6.74
CA ALA A 251 -19.33 -10.41 -6.68
C ALA A 251 -18.09 -9.68 -7.21
N ARG A 252 -18.23 -8.92 -8.30
CA ARG A 252 -17.14 -8.12 -8.81
C ARG A 252 -16.69 -7.07 -7.80
N HIS A 253 -17.61 -6.30 -7.23
CA HIS A 253 -17.28 -5.27 -6.24
C HIS A 253 -16.64 -5.85 -4.98
N LEU A 254 -17.05 -7.06 -4.58
CA LEU A 254 -16.44 -7.85 -3.52
C LEU A 254 -14.99 -8.23 -3.84
N LEU A 255 -14.72 -8.79 -5.03
CA LEU A 255 -13.38 -9.15 -5.48
C LEU A 255 -12.43 -7.95 -5.52
N GLU A 256 -12.94 -6.78 -5.93
CA GLU A 256 -12.20 -5.53 -5.98
C GLU A 256 -12.00 -4.88 -4.60
N GLY A 257 -12.98 -5.01 -3.70
CA GLY A 257 -12.96 -4.39 -2.37
C GLY A 257 -12.13 -5.15 -1.33
N SER A 258 -11.98 -6.46 -1.48
CA SER A 258 -11.30 -7.35 -0.53
C SER A 258 -9.78 -7.48 -0.76
N VAL A 259 -9.10 -6.42 -1.19
CA VAL A 259 -7.65 -6.45 -1.49
C VAL A 259 -6.85 -6.84 -0.25
N GLY A 260 -6.23 -8.02 -0.27
CA GLY A 260 -5.45 -8.56 0.85
C GLY A 260 -6.19 -9.60 1.70
N GLN A 261 -7.46 -9.90 1.42
CA GLN A 261 -8.17 -11.04 2.00
C GLN A 261 -7.96 -12.31 1.16
N ALA A 262 -7.91 -13.46 1.84
CA ALA A 262 -7.67 -14.76 1.20
C ALA A 262 -8.88 -15.25 0.40
N ASP A 263 -10.08 -15.07 0.95
CA ASP A 263 -11.38 -15.28 0.30
C ASP A 263 -12.18 -13.96 0.29
N PRO A 264 -12.40 -13.35 -0.89
CA PRO A 264 -13.25 -12.17 -1.02
C PRO A 264 -14.66 -12.32 -0.44
N PHE A 265 -15.26 -13.51 -0.46
CA PHE A 265 -16.62 -13.75 0.02
C PHE A 265 -16.75 -13.69 1.55
N GLU A 266 -15.64 -13.61 2.28
CA GLU A 266 -15.64 -13.36 3.72
C GLU A 266 -15.85 -11.87 4.04
N GLN A 267 -15.71 -10.98 3.07
CA GLN A 267 -15.87 -9.54 3.29
C GLN A 267 -17.28 -9.22 3.79
N SER A 268 -17.34 -8.49 4.89
CA SER A 268 -18.61 -8.05 5.45
C SER A 268 -19.04 -6.68 4.92
N GLY A 269 -20.35 -6.46 4.87
CA GLY A 269 -20.91 -5.31 4.19
C GLY A 269 -22.42 -5.21 4.34
N VAL A 270 -22.98 -4.21 3.67
CA VAL A 270 -24.43 -3.97 3.61
C VAL A 270 -24.86 -3.93 2.14
N LEU A 271 -25.93 -4.66 1.80
CA LEU A 271 -26.52 -4.68 0.47
C LEU A 271 -27.98 -4.25 0.57
N VAL A 272 -28.35 -3.25 -0.22
CA VAL A 272 -29.70 -2.71 -0.30
C VAL A 272 -30.35 -3.09 -1.62
N LEU A 273 -31.60 -3.54 -1.55
CA LEU A 273 -32.44 -3.92 -2.67
C LEU A 273 -33.77 -3.15 -2.60
N ASP A 274 -33.95 -2.12 -3.43
CA ASP A 274 -35.21 -1.36 -3.47
C ASP A 274 -36.10 -1.80 -4.64
N GLY A 275 -37.23 -2.43 -4.31
CA GLY A 275 -38.29 -2.78 -5.25
C GLY A 275 -37.92 -3.91 -6.20
N ILE A 276 -37.31 -4.98 -5.67
CA ILE A 276 -36.85 -6.15 -6.45
C ILE A 276 -37.93 -6.79 -7.31
N GLU A 277 -39.20 -6.67 -6.89
CA GLU A 277 -40.37 -7.17 -7.61
C GLU A 277 -40.53 -6.56 -9.02
N ALA A 278 -39.77 -5.50 -9.34
CA ALA A 278 -39.71 -4.92 -10.69
C ALA A 278 -38.94 -5.80 -11.70
N TRP A 279 -38.06 -6.68 -11.22
CA TRP A 279 -37.18 -7.50 -12.05
C TRP A 279 -36.99 -8.94 -11.55
N CYS A 280 -37.49 -9.27 -10.36
CA CYS A 280 -37.58 -10.61 -9.80
C CYS A 280 -39.06 -10.98 -9.62
N PRO A 281 -39.62 -11.89 -10.45
CA PRO A 281 -40.99 -12.35 -10.32
C PRO A 281 -41.26 -12.91 -8.92
N GLY A 282 -42.50 -12.73 -8.42
CA GLY A 282 -42.85 -13.09 -7.04
C GLY A 282 -42.49 -14.52 -6.65
N GLU A 283 -42.72 -15.47 -7.55
CA GLU A 283 -42.45 -16.91 -7.35
C GLU A 283 -40.96 -17.23 -7.24
N THR A 284 -40.10 -16.40 -7.84
CA THR A 284 -38.64 -16.56 -7.85
C THR A 284 -37.96 -15.85 -6.67
N ILE A 285 -38.67 -14.96 -5.96
CA ILE A 285 -38.11 -14.22 -4.81
C ILE A 285 -37.49 -15.16 -3.76
N PRO A 286 -38.16 -16.22 -3.28
CA PRO A 286 -37.59 -17.08 -2.24
C PRO A 286 -36.24 -17.70 -2.63
N GLU A 287 -36.16 -18.19 -3.87
CA GLU A 287 -34.97 -18.83 -4.42
C GLU A 287 -33.83 -17.82 -4.59
N PHE A 288 -34.12 -16.65 -5.16
CA PHE A 288 -33.12 -15.61 -5.37
C PHE A 288 -32.54 -15.06 -4.06
N LEU A 289 -33.38 -14.84 -3.04
CA LEU A 289 -32.88 -14.40 -1.73
C LEU A 289 -32.01 -15.48 -1.07
N SER A 290 -32.34 -16.75 -1.25
CA SER A 290 -31.54 -17.87 -0.76
C SER A 290 -30.19 -17.96 -1.47
N LEU A 291 -30.15 -17.71 -2.78
CA LEU A 291 -28.90 -17.60 -3.54
C LEU A 291 -28.01 -16.49 -3.00
N LEU A 292 -28.56 -15.29 -2.77
CA LEU A 292 -27.81 -14.16 -2.22
C LEU A 292 -27.24 -14.49 -0.84
N ASP A 293 -28.02 -15.17 0.00
CA ASP A 293 -27.60 -15.57 1.34
C ASP A 293 -26.40 -16.55 1.31
N SER A 294 -26.46 -17.58 0.45
CA SER A 294 -25.40 -18.57 0.26
C SER A 294 -24.14 -17.96 -0.35
N MET A 295 -24.33 -17.12 -1.38
CA MET A 295 -23.22 -16.47 -2.09
C MET A 295 -22.48 -15.48 -1.18
N PHE A 296 -23.22 -14.70 -0.38
CA PHE A 296 -22.67 -13.60 0.41
C PHE A 296 -23.00 -13.74 1.91
N PRO A 297 -22.39 -14.74 2.59
CA PRO A 297 -22.80 -15.13 3.94
C PRO A 297 -22.58 -14.04 4.99
N ASN A 298 -21.65 -13.12 4.75
CA ASN A 298 -21.27 -12.06 5.69
C ASN A 298 -21.85 -10.68 5.34
N LEU A 299 -22.76 -10.59 4.36
CA LEU A 299 -23.46 -9.34 4.07
C LEU A 299 -24.76 -9.24 4.87
N GLN A 300 -25.04 -8.03 5.33
CA GLN A 300 -26.35 -7.64 5.86
C GLN A 300 -27.20 -7.14 4.69
N PHE A 301 -28.44 -7.60 4.61
CA PHE A 301 -29.36 -7.32 3.53
C PHE A 301 -30.55 -6.50 4.00
N LEU A 302 -30.88 -5.46 3.24
CA LEU A 302 -32.12 -4.72 3.40
C LEU A 302 -32.90 -4.73 2.09
N VAL A 303 -34.12 -5.22 2.13
CA VAL A 303 -34.96 -5.39 0.93
C VAL A 303 -36.32 -4.72 1.13
N THR A 304 -36.78 -3.96 0.14
CA THR A 304 -38.17 -3.46 0.14
C THR A 304 -39.08 -4.38 -0.66
N LEU A 305 -40.21 -4.76 -0.06
CA LEU A 305 -41.17 -5.72 -0.63
C LEU A 305 -42.61 -5.23 -0.44
N SER A 306 -43.47 -5.53 -1.41
CA SER A 306 -44.92 -5.41 -1.27
C SER A 306 -45.47 -6.34 -0.18
N ALA A 307 -46.76 -6.23 0.15
CA ALA A 307 -47.41 -7.18 1.06
C ALA A 307 -47.30 -8.63 0.56
N ARG A 308 -47.45 -8.86 -0.76
CA ARG A 308 -47.30 -10.18 -1.39
C ARG A 308 -45.85 -10.67 -1.30
N GLY A 309 -44.88 -9.82 -1.65
CA GLY A 309 -43.47 -10.17 -1.56
C GLY A 309 -43.02 -10.53 -0.14
N ARG A 310 -43.53 -9.82 0.88
CA ARG A 310 -43.27 -10.15 2.30
C ARG A 310 -43.90 -11.48 2.71
N ALA A 311 -45.07 -11.83 2.19
CA ALA A 311 -45.68 -13.13 2.43
C ALA A 311 -44.88 -14.29 1.82
N LEU A 312 -44.14 -14.02 0.74
CA LEU A 312 -43.23 -14.98 0.09
C LEU A 312 -41.81 -14.95 0.68
N PHE A 313 -41.52 -14.09 1.66
CA PHE A 313 -40.19 -13.98 2.23
C PHE A 313 -39.82 -15.28 2.99
N PRO A 314 -38.67 -15.91 2.72
CA PRO A 314 -38.31 -17.17 3.36
C PRO A 314 -38.23 -17.07 4.89
N ALA A 315 -38.96 -17.95 5.59
CA ALA A 315 -38.98 -17.96 7.05
C ALA A 315 -37.58 -18.25 7.66
N LEU A 316 -36.76 -19.07 7.00
CA LEU A 316 -35.38 -19.34 7.43
C LEU A 316 -34.53 -18.07 7.44
N LEU A 317 -34.57 -17.29 6.35
CA LEU A 317 -33.81 -16.05 6.22
C LEU A 317 -34.21 -14.99 7.26
N SER A 318 -35.46 -15.01 7.74
CA SER A 318 -35.93 -14.09 8.78
C SER A 318 -35.26 -14.32 10.15
N ARG A 319 -34.68 -15.51 10.36
CA ARG A 319 -33.98 -15.92 11.58
C ARG A 319 -32.46 -15.81 11.46
N GLU A 320 -31.95 -15.56 10.27
CA GLU A 320 -30.51 -15.42 10.04
C GLU A 320 -29.95 -14.18 10.73
N THR A 321 -28.79 -14.34 11.34
CA THR A 321 -28.13 -13.29 12.11
C THR A 321 -26.65 -13.20 11.80
N LEU A 322 -26.07 -12.04 12.05
CA LEU A 322 -24.64 -11.79 11.93
C LEU A 322 -24.08 -11.47 13.33
N PRO A 323 -22.92 -12.04 13.70
CA PRO A 323 -22.39 -11.90 15.04
C PRO A 323 -21.85 -10.49 15.30
N ILE A 324 -22.05 -10.00 16.52
CA ILE A 324 -21.34 -8.86 17.09
C ILE A 324 -20.17 -9.46 17.87
N PRO A 325 -18.91 -9.23 17.45
CA PRO A 325 -17.77 -9.76 18.17
C PRO A 325 -17.77 -9.26 19.63
N PRO A 326 -17.31 -10.06 20.60
CA PRO A 326 -17.18 -9.60 21.97
C PRO A 326 -16.13 -8.48 22.05
N PRO A 327 -16.26 -7.54 23.01
CA PRO A 327 -15.25 -6.51 23.22
C PRO A 327 -13.90 -7.17 23.56
N PRO A 328 -12.79 -6.69 22.97
CA PRO A 328 -11.49 -7.26 23.28
C PRO A 328 -11.14 -7.02 24.76
N PRO A 329 -10.36 -7.93 25.39
CA PRO A 329 -9.89 -7.71 26.74
C PRO A 329 -9.09 -6.40 26.80
N PRO A 330 -9.17 -5.64 27.90
CA PRO A 330 -8.38 -4.43 28.05
C PRO A 330 -6.89 -4.77 27.84
N PRO A 331 -6.13 -3.97 27.07
CA PRO A 331 -4.74 -4.26 26.83
C PRO A 331 -4.01 -4.37 28.17
N LYS A 332 -3.33 -5.50 28.39
CA LYS A 332 -2.45 -5.65 29.56
C LYS A 332 -1.45 -4.48 29.51
N ARG A 333 -1.47 -3.62 30.53
CA ARG A 333 -0.44 -2.59 30.69
C ARG A 333 0.88 -3.31 30.91
N THR A 334 1.66 -3.50 29.86
CA THR A 334 3.00 -4.07 29.99
C THR A 334 3.78 -3.11 30.89
N PRO A 335 4.33 -3.57 32.03
CA PRO A 335 5.20 -2.74 32.84
C PRO A 335 6.31 -2.18 31.94
N VAL A 336 6.62 -0.90 32.09
CA VAL A 336 7.78 -0.32 31.42
C VAL A 336 9.01 -1.10 31.91
N PRO A 337 9.77 -1.78 31.03
CA PRO A 337 10.94 -2.53 31.46
C PRO A 337 11.91 -1.57 32.15
N ARG A 338 12.33 -1.89 33.37
CA ARG A 338 13.45 -1.23 34.04
C ARG A 338 14.69 -2.06 33.79
N LEU A 339 15.77 -1.42 33.36
CA LEU A 339 17.07 -2.07 33.26
C LEU A 339 17.74 -2.06 34.63
N PRO A 340 18.57 -3.06 34.96
CA PRO A 340 19.36 -3.03 36.18
C PRO A 340 20.34 -1.83 36.15
N PRO A 341 20.76 -1.33 37.33
CA PRO A 341 21.78 -0.28 37.43
C PRO A 341 23.04 -0.65 36.63
N GLY A 342 23.66 0.35 35.99
CA GLY A 342 24.85 0.16 35.17
C GLY A 342 24.62 -0.48 33.79
N ALA A 343 23.39 -0.89 33.44
CA ALA A 343 23.08 -1.38 32.10
C ALA A 343 23.19 -0.29 31.03
N VAL A 344 23.49 -0.70 29.80
CA VAL A 344 23.58 0.17 28.62
C VAL A 344 22.40 -0.10 27.69
N LEU A 345 21.72 0.96 27.28
CA LEU A 345 20.69 0.91 26.25
C LEU A 345 21.26 1.38 24.91
N LEU A 346 21.20 0.53 23.90
CA LEU A 346 21.52 0.86 22.51
C LEU A 346 20.22 1.03 21.72
N ILE A 347 20.11 2.08 20.92
CA ILE A 347 18.92 2.38 20.12
C ILE A 347 19.30 2.48 18.65
N ASP A 348 18.80 1.54 17.85
CA ASP A 348 18.88 1.58 16.40
C ASP A 348 17.70 2.38 15.84
N VAL A 349 17.95 3.60 15.35
CA VAL A 349 16.87 4.55 15.02
C VAL A 349 16.17 4.19 13.71
N ASP A 350 16.94 3.90 12.66
CA ASP A 350 16.42 3.83 11.29
C ASP A 350 17.14 2.83 10.36
N SER A 351 18.02 1.97 10.89
CA SER A 351 18.78 1.03 10.07
C SER A 351 17.88 -0.09 9.52
N GLN A 352 18.09 -0.46 8.25
CA GLN A 352 17.48 -1.66 7.65
C GLN A 352 18.38 -2.88 7.78
N LEU A 353 19.70 -2.67 7.71
CA LEU A 353 20.71 -3.65 8.09
C LEU A 353 21.08 -3.44 9.56
N PRO A 354 21.53 -4.50 10.25
CA PRO A 354 22.15 -4.40 11.56
C PRO A 354 23.20 -3.30 11.63
N ASN A 355 23.18 -2.54 12.72
CA ASN A 355 24.03 -1.37 12.87
C ASN A 355 25.40 -1.75 13.42
N LEU A 356 26.43 -1.73 12.56
CA LEU A 356 27.79 -2.12 12.92
C LEU A 356 28.37 -1.30 14.09
N ALA A 357 28.08 0.01 14.15
CA ALA A 357 28.57 0.85 15.24
C ALA A 357 27.97 0.44 16.60
N LEU A 358 26.68 0.08 16.62
CA LEU A 358 26.04 -0.44 17.83
C LEU A 358 26.56 -1.83 18.21
N MET A 359 26.90 -2.68 17.24
CA MET A 359 27.53 -3.98 17.51
C MET A 359 28.88 -3.82 18.19
N LYS A 360 29.73 -2.89 17.73
CA LYS A 360 31.02 -2.59 18.36
C LYS A 360 30.87 -1.99 19.76
N LEU A 361 29.91 -1.08 19.96
CA LEU A 361 29.56 -0.55 21.29
C LEU A 361 29.08 -1.66 22.23
N SER A 362 28.27 -2.61 21.74
CA SER A 362 27.82 -3.75 22.53
C SER A 362 28.99 -4.63 22.97
N GLN A 363 29.92 -4.94 22.06
CA GLN A 363 31.14 -5.68 22.39
C GLN A 363 31.94 -4.99 23.49
N HIS A 364 32.18 -3.68 23.35
CA HIS A 364 32.91 -2.87 24.33
C HIS A 364 32.31 -2.96 25.74
N PHE A 365 31.00 -2.74 25.87
CA PHE A 365 30.37 -2.74 27.19
C PHE A 365 30.18 -4.14 27.78
N LYS A 366 29.95 -5.16 26.95
CA LYS A 366 29.91 -6.55 27.42
C LYS A 366 31.26 -7.02 27.94
N ALA A 367 32.37 -6.60 27.31
CA ALA A 367 33.71 -6.90 27.80
C ALA A 367 33.99 -6.33 29.20
N GLN A 368 33.27 -5.28 29.60
CA GLN A 368 33.29 -4.71 30.96
C GLN A 368 32.32 -5.39 31.93
N GLY A 369 31.67 -6.49 31.53
CA GLY A 369 30.65 -7.18 32.32
C GLY A 369 29.30 -6.45 32.39
N ARG A 370 29.08 -5.38 31.61
CA ARG A 370 27.83 -4.61 31.64
C ARG A 370 26.74 -5.30 30.82
N ARG A 371 25.50 -5.23 31.30
CA ARG A 371 24.33 -5.70 30.55
C ARG A 371 23.99 -4.70 29.44
N VAL A 372 23.94 -5.18 28.20
CA VAL A 372 23.55 -4.39 27.02
C VAL A 372 22.17 -4.80 26.53
N VAL A 373 21.32 -3.82 26.19
CA VAL A 373 19.98 -4.05 25.62
C VAL A 373 19.81 -3.22 24.36
N LEU A 374 19.33 -3.85 23.29
CA LEU A 374 18.98 -3.18 22.03
C LEU A 374 17.49 -2.82 21.99
N ALA A 375 17.18 -1.58 21.60
CA ALA A 375 15.85 -1.15 21.18
C ALA A 375 15.90 -0.65 19.72
N ARG A 376 14.77 -0.70 19.01
CA ARG A 376 14.65 -0.22 17.63
C ARG A 376 13.59 0.87 17.50
N ARG A 377 13.91 1.91 16.72
CA ARG A 377 13.10 3.12 16.46
C ARG A 377 12.80 3.92 17.72
N GLU A 378 11.96 3.37 18.59
CA GLU A 378 11.53 3.99 19.84
C GLU A 378 11.80 3.04 21.00
N SER A 379 12.21 3.60 22.13
CA SER A 379 12.36 2.84 23.37
C SER A 379 11.43 3.40 24.43
N ARG A 380 10.60 2.54 25.02
CA ARG A 380 9.77 2.90 26.19
C ARG A 380 10.52 2.74 27.52
N ILE A 381 11.75 2.24 27.48
CA ILE A 381 12.58 2.06 28.66
C ILE A 381 12.88 3.45 29.24
N SER A 382 12.74 3.59 30.55
CA SER A 382 12.96 4.85 31.25
C SER A 382 13.98 4.66 32.37
N ARG A 383 14.59 5.76 32.82
CA ARG A 383 15.57 5.77 33.93
C ARG A 383 16.79 4.90 33.66
N VAL A 384 17.45 5.14 32.51
CA VAL A 384 18.71 4.49 32.13
C VAL A 384 19.81 5.55 32.12
N GLU A 385 20.93 5.26 32.76
CA GLU A 385 22.05 6.21 32.93
C GLU A 385 22.91 6.35 31.67
N THR A 386 23.05 5.27 30.89
CA THR A 386 23.88 5.22 29.69
C THR A 386 23.06 4.78 28.47
N VAL A 387 22.84 5.69 27.53
CA VAL A 387 22.07 5.44 26.30
C VAL A 387 22.89 5.86 25.09
N PHE A 388 23.04 4.97 24.11
CA PHE A 388 23.59 5.31 22.80
C PHE A 388 22.52 5.11 21.74
N ALA A 389 22.40 6.05 20.80
CA ALA A 389 21.49 5.91 19.67
C ALA A 389 22.21 6.22 18.36
N SER A 390 22.03 5.35 17.37
CA SER A 390 22.60 5.54 16.02
C SER A 390 21.49 5.85 15.02
N CYS A 391 21.64 6.96 14.31
CA CYS A 391 20.78 7.38 13.21
C CYS A 391 21.60 7.47 11.92
N VAL A 392 21.28 6.63 10.94
CA VAL A 392 22.05 6.52 9.69
C VAL A 392 21.55 7.55 8.66
N PHE A 393 20.23 7.78 8.60
CA PHE A 393 19.63 8.63 7.57
C PHE A 393 19.13 9.95 8.14
N ALA A 394 19.28 11.03 7.36
CA ALA A 394 18.79 12.36 7.69
C ALA A 394 17.31 12.55 7.28
N PHE A 395 16.47 11.52 7.38
CA PHE A 395 15.07 11.64 6.99
C PHE A 395 14.28 12.47 8.00
N PRO A 396 13.26 13.24 7.58
CA PRO A 396 12.42 14.01 8.52
C PRO A 396 11.78 13.17 9.63
N GLN A 397 11.46 11.90 9.34
CA GLN A 397 10.93 10.98 10.34
C GLN A 397 12.00 10.52 11.34
N SER A 398 13.22 10.26 10.87
CA SER A 398 14.38 9.96 11.71
C SER A 398 14.74 11.15 12.59
N ALA A 399 14.74 12.38 12.06
CA ALA A 399 14.96 13.60 12.83
C ALA A 399 13.92 13.77 13.96
N LYS A 400 12.63 13.54 13.67
CA LYS A 400 11.56 13.56 14.70
C LYS A 400 11.75 12.48 15.78
N LEU A 401 12.32 11.32 15.43
CA LEU A 401 12.67 10.29 16.40
C LEU A 401 13.84 10.74 17.29
N VAL A 402 14.90 11.28 16.69
CA VAL A 402 16.06 11.83 17.40
C VAL A 402 15.62 12.91 18.40
N GLU A 403 14.77 13.85 18.00
CA GLU A 403 14.25 14.89 18.90
C GLU A 403 13.37 14.35 20.05
N ARG A 404 12.70 13.21 19.84
CA ARG A 404 12.00 12.52 20.93
C ARG A 404 12.98 11.86 21.91
N LEU A 405 14.03 11.21 21.39
CA LEU A 405 15.05 10.58 22.21
C LEU A 405 15.81 11.61 23.05
N LYS A 406 16.17 12.76 22.47
CA LYS A 406 16.79 13.89 23.21
C LYS A 406 15.94 14.32 24.39
N ARG A 407 14.64 14.55 24.16
CA ARG A 407 13.70 14.93 25.24
C ARG A 407 13.52 13.86 26.31
N GLN A 408 13.58 12.58 25.92
CA GLN A 408 13.33 11.47 26.84
C GLN A 408 14.54 11.17 27.73
N TYR A 409 15.75 11.19 27.18
CA TYR A 409 16.95 10.71 27.87
C TYR A 409 17.91 11.82 28.30
N GLY A 410 17.75 13.05 27.79
CA GLY A 410 18.55 14.20 28.21
C GLY A 410 20.05 13.93 28.14
N SER A 411 20.75 14.18 29.25
CA SER A 411 22.20 14.00 29.38
C SER A 411 22.68 12.55 29.33
N SER A 412 21.80 11.57 29.53
CA SER A 412 22.16 10.14 29.44
C SER A 412 22.33 9.65 27.99
N LEU A 413 21.94 10.46 27.00
CA LEU A 413 21.95 10.09 25.59
C LEU A 413 23.21 10.57 24.85
N GLN A 414 23.88 9.63 24.19
CA GLN A 414 24.92 9.89 23.20
C GLN A 414 24.38 9.49 21.81
N LEU A 415 24.38 10.45 20.88
CA LEU A 415 23.89 10.26 19.52
C LEU A 415 25.05 10.11 18.55
N GLY A 416 24.91 9.21 17.58
CA GLY A 416 25.87 9.00 16.51
C GLY A 416 25.21 8.63 15.19
N GLY A 417 26.06 8.49 14.16
CA GLY A 417 25.64 8.14 12.81
C GLY A 417 25.49 9.35 11.89
N SER A 418 25.54 9.07 10.58
CA SER A 418 25.58 10.10 9.53
C SER A 418 24.32 10.94 9.41
N GLY A 419 23.18 10.46 9.94
CA GLY A 419 21.93 11.22 10.03
C GLY A 419 21.92 12.24 11.16
N VAL A 420 22.92 12.23 12.04
CA VAL A 420 23.12 13.23 13.12
C VAL A 420 24.25 14.17 12.76
N ASP A 421 25.43 13.63 12.46
CA ASP A 421 26.60 14.36 12.02
C ASP A 421 27.53 13.40 11.24
N ILE A 422 27.87 13.81 10.02
CA ILE A 422 28.71 13.03 9.10
C ILE A 422 30.16 12.88 9.57
N LYS A 423 30.63 13.74 10.48
CA LYS A 423 32.00 13.74 11.02
C LYS A 423 32.16 12.90 12.29
N LEU A 424 31.07 12.52 12.95
CA LEU A 424 31.15 11.69 14.16
C LEU A 424 31.77 10.32 13.87
N ARG A 425 32.72 9.92 14.71
CA ARG A 425 33.38 8.62 14.67
C ARG A 425 33.26 7.95 16.03
N LEU A 426 33.29 6.62 16.04
CA LEU A 426 33.55 5.90 17.27
C LEU A 426 34.98 6.18 17.72
N PRO A 427 35.25 6.15 19.05
CA PRO A 427 36.62 6.11 19.55
C PRO A 427 37.40 4.96 18.89
N PRO A 428 38.68 5.16 18.51
CA PRO A 428 39.47 4.14 17.80
C PRO A 428 39.46 2.78 18.50
N GLU A 429 39.58 2.77 19.83
CA GLU A 429 39.57 1.55 20.64
C GLU A 429 38.25 0.78 20.61
N ILE A 430 37.14 1.44 20.25
CA ILE A 430 35.83 0.80 20.02
C ILE A 430 35.67 0.44 18.54
N GLU A 431 36.13 1.31 17.63
CA GLU A 431 36.09 1.05 16.19
C GLU A 431 36.92 -0.18 15.82
N ASP A 432 38.03 -0.47 16.51
CA ASP A 432 38.87 -1.64 16.20
C ASP A 432 38.34 -2.96 16.78
N LEU A 433 37.25 -2.92 17.57
CA LEU A 433 36.65 -4.14 18.12
C LEU A 433 35.89 -4.96 17.06
N PRO A 434 35.88 -6.31 17.20
CA PRO A 434 35.00 -7.15 16.41
C PRO A 434 33.52 -6.84 16.71
N ALA A 435 32.66 -7.14 15.74
CA ALA A 435 31.23 -6.92 15.88
C ALA A 435 30.57 -7.96 16.80
N ASP A 436 29.74 -7.52 17.75
CA ASP A 436 28.90 -8.40 18.55
C ASP A 436 27.68 -8.90 17.76
N TYR A 437 27.80 -10.07 17.15
CA TYR A 437 26.71 -10.70 16.38
C TYR A 437 25.50 -11.12 17.23
N SER A 438 25.67 -11.30 18.54
CA SER A 438 24.54 -11.64 19.43
C SER A 438 23.55 -10.48 19.62
N LEU A 439 23.96 -9.24 19.30
CA LEU A 439 23.10 -8.06 19.35
C LEU A 439 22.00 -8.10 18.26
N TYR A 440 22.30 -8.70 17.11
CA TYR A 440 21.40 -8.83 15.96
C TYR A 440 21.31 -10.30 15.52
N PRO A 441 20.58 -11.15 16.28
CA PRO A 441 20.54 -12.59 16.03
C PRO A 441 19.97 -12.95 14.66
N GLU A 442 19.21 -12.06 14.00
CA GLU A 442 18.68 -12.29 12.66
C GLU A 442 19.76 -12.37 11.56
N LEU A 443 21.01 -11.98 11.84
CA LEU A 443 22.13 -12.17 10.91
C LEU A 443 22.43 -13.65 10.69
N GLY A 444 22.19 -14.51 11.69
CA GLY A 444 22.54 -15.92 11.63
C GLY A 444 24.02 -16.12 11.30
N ASP A 445 24.29 -16.83 10.20
CA ASP A 445 25.63 -17.18 9.71
C ASP A 445 26.30 -16.07 8.87
N ARG A 446 25.69 -14.89 8.78
CA ARG A 446 26.15 -13.76 7.97
C ARG A 446 27.06 -12.83 8.78
N ALA A 447 28.28 -12.64 8.28
CA ALA A 447 29.19 -11.58 8.69
C ALA A 447 28.80 -10.25 8.05
N LEU A 448 29.14 -9.14 8.71
CA LEU A 448 28.86 -7.78 8.26
C LEU A 448 30.04 -6.86 8.62
N GLY A 449 30.61 -6.14 7.64
CA GLY A 449 31.72 -5.25 7.94
C GLY A 449 32.34 -4.57 6.73
N PHE A 450 33.42 -3.83 6.99
CA PHE A 450 34.24 -3.15 6.00
C PHE A 450 35.64 -3.79 5.99
N LEU A 451 36.15 -4.16 4.82
CA LEU A 451 37.57 -4.42 4.61
C LEU A 451 38.28 -3.13 4.21
N THR A 452 37.63 -2.35 3.35
CA THR A 452 38.12 -1.05 2.89
C THR A 452 37.07 0.03 3.08
N ARG A 453 37.53 1.29 3.22
CA ARG A 453 36.69 2.48 3.21
C ARG A 453 37.30 3.56 2.33
N GLY A 454 36.44 4.40 1.76
CA GLY A 454 36.82 5.49 0.89
C GLY A 454 36.60 5.17 -0.59
N CYS A 455 36.56 6.22 -1.40
CA CYS A 455 36.39 6.16 -2.85
C CYS A 455 37.20 7.29 -3.49
N PRO A 456 37.92 7.06 -4.60
CA PRO A 456 38.71 8.11 -5.25
C PRO A 456 37.83 9.10 -6.04
N LEU A 457 36.56 8.76 -6.27
CA LEU A 457 35.62 9.60 -7.01
C LEU A 457 35.02 10.66 -6.10
N HIS A 458 34.86 11.87 -6.63
CA HIS A 458 34.28 13.01 -5.92
C HIS A 458 32.89 13.33 -6.46
N CYS A 459 32.03 12.31 -6.56
CA CYS A 459 30.66 12.49 -7.05
C CYS A 459 29.92 13.50 -6.16
N PRO A 460 29.29 14.55 -6.73
CA PRO A 460 28.72 15.67 -5.95
C PRO A 460 27.59 15.24 -4.99
N PHE A 461 26.83 14.21 -5.35
CA PHE A 461 25.77 13.64 -4.50
C PHE A 461 26.28 12.75 -3.35
N CYS A 462 27.56 12.38 -3.35
CA CYS A 462 28.07 11.27 -2.55
C CYS A 462 28.69 11.74 -1.23
N ILE A 463 28.36 11.03 -0.13
CA ILE A 463 28.93 11.34 1.19
C ILE A 463 30.33 10.80 1.40
N VAL A 464 30.71 9.77 0.64
CA VAL A 464 31.91 8.96 0.89
C VAL A 464 33.18 9.79 0.90
N PRO A 465 33.42 10.73 -0.03
CA PRO A 465 34.66 11.52 -0.01
C PRO A 465 34.80 12.39 1.24
N ILE A 466 33.68 12.92 1.74
CA ILE A 466 33.65 13.77 2.94
C ILE A 466 33.79 12.92 4.21
N LYS A 467 33.13 11.76 4.24
CA LYS A 467 33.08 10.89 5.43
C LYS A 467 34.31 9.99 5.52
N GLU A 468 34.59 9.24 4.47
CA GLU A 468 35.60 8.19 4.49
C GLU A 468 36.92 8.63 3.83
N GLY A 469 36.89 9.57 2.89
CA GLY A 469 38.09 10.07 2.23
C GLY A 469 38.67 9.08 1.22
N LYS A 470 40.01 9.04 1.11
CA LYS A 470 40.72 8.18 0.16
C LYS A 470 40.59 6.70 0.53
N PRO A 471 40.55 5.79 -0.47
CA PRO A 471 40.53 4.35 -0.23
C PRO A 471 41.66 3.89 0.69
N ARG A 472 41.33 3.13 1.73
CA ARG A 472 42.27 2.50 2.65
C ARG A 472 41.70 1.19 3.20
N ILE A 473 42.58 0.29 3.63
CA ILE A 473 42.20 -0.90 4.42
C ILE A 473 41.86 -0.46 5.85
N VAL A 474 40.77 -0.99 6.39
CA VAL A 474 40.30 -0.73 7.76
C VAL A 474 40.07 -2.01 8.58
N SER A 475 40.10 -3.18 7.95
CA SER A 475 39.95 -4.47 8.63
C SER A 475 40.44 -5.62 7.76
N ASP A 476 40.38 -6.83 8.29
CA ASP A 476 40.78 -8.08 7.64
C ASP A 476 39.66 -9.14 7.71
N PHE A 477 39.84 -10.23 6.97
CA PHE A 477 38.85 -11.30 6.93
C PHE A 477 38.73 -12.06 8.26
N ASP A 478 39.82 -12.19 9.03
CA ASP A 478 39.80 -12.92 10.30
C ASP A 478 38.91 -12.22 11.33
N THR A 479 38.97 -10.88 11.37
CA THR A 479 38.13 -10.04 12.21
C THR A 479 36.65 -10.12 11.79
N LEU A 480 36.37 -10.03 10.48
CA LEU A 480 34.99 -10.01 9.96
C LEU A 480 34.31 -11.39 10.06
N LEU A 481 35.05 -12.46 9.79
CA LEU A 481 34.53 -13.83 9.68
C LEU A 481 34.66 -14.63 10.99
N ALA A 482 34.74 -13.93 12.12
CA ALA A 482 34.75 -14.54 13.44
C ALA A 482 33.69 -15.65 13.57
N GLU A 483 34.00 -16.68 14.36
CA GLU A 483 33.16 -17.87 14.58
C GLU A 483 32.86 -18.68 13.29
N GLY A 484 33.73 -18.61 12.28
CA GLY A 484 33.67 -19.48 11.09
C GLY A 484 32.61 -19.10 10.05
N ARG A 485 32.14 -17.85 10.07
CA ARG A 485 31.13 -17.35 9.11
C ARG A 485 31.65 -17.41 7.67
N LYS A 486 30.78 -17.79 6.73
CA LYS A 486 31.10 -17.92 5.29
C LYS A 486 30.32 -16.99 4.37
N LYS A 487 29.26 -16.35 4.88
CA LYS A 487 28.47 -15.35 4.16
C LYS A 487 28.88 -13.98 4.62
N LEU A 488 29.28 -13.09 3.71
CA LEU A 488 29.79 -11.77 4.04
C LEU A 488 28.97 -10.68 3.36
N ILE A 489 28.31 -9.83 4.15
CA ILE A 489 27.74 -8.57 3.69
C ILE A 489 28.85 -7.52 3.79
N LEU A 490 29.43 -7.18 2.66
CA LEU A 490 30.52 -6.22 2.57
C LEU A 490 29.97 -4.81 2.40
N LEU A 491 30.38 -3.92 3.31
CA LEU A 491 29.93 -2.54 3.37
C LEU A 491 30.87 -1.56 2.67
N ASP A 492 32.00 -2.03 2.14
CA ASP A 492 33.00 -1.24 1.42
C ASP A 492 32.37 -0.31 0.38
N ASP A 493 32.75 0.97 0.39
CA ASP A 493 32.19 1.99 -0.51
C ASP A 493 32.41 1.62 -1.99
N ASN A 494 33.59 1.10 -2.31
CA ASN A 494 33.90 0.43 -3.57
C ASN A 494 35.25 -0.30 -3.46
N ILE A 495 35.21 -1.60 -3.15
CA ILE A 495 36.43 -2.41 -3.00
C ILE A 495 37.31 -2.42 -4.26
N LEU A 496 36.73 -2.31 -5.46
CA LEU A 496 37.48 -2.29 -6.72
C LEU A 496 38.34 -1.03 -6.88
N SER A 497 38.07 0.01 -6.10
CA SER A 497 38.84 1.25 -6.14
C SER A 497 40.14 1.19 -5.33
N HIS A 498 40.32 0.15 -4.51
CA HIS A 498 41.51 -0.01 -3.69
C HIS A 498 42.64 -0.71 -4.49
N PRO A 499 43.91 -0.28 -4.37
CA PRO A 499 45.03 -0.91 -5.09
C PRO A 499 45.18 -2.42 -4.85
N LYS A 500 44.79 -2.90 -3.66
CA LYS A 500 44.81 -4.33 -3.27
C LYS A 500 43.51 -5.09 -3.60
N ALA A 501 42.65 -4.58 -4.48
CA ALA A 501 41.38 -5.23 -4.81
C ALA A 501 41.57 -6.69 -5.28
N VAL A 502 42.60 -6.97 -6.08
CA VAL A 502 42.91 -8.32 -6.56
C VAL A 502 43.23 -9.26 -5.39
N GLU A 503 44.14 -8.87 -4.51
CA GLU A 503 44.54 -9.65 -3.31
C GLU A 503 43.32 -9.99 -2.44
N LEU A 504 42.48 -8.98 -2.14
CA LEU A 504 41.28 -9.18 -1.32
C LEU A 504 40.28 -10.12 -1.98
N MET A 505 40.08 -10.02 -3.29
CA MET A 505 39.16 -10.89 -4.04
C MET A 505 39.69 -12.33 -4.17
N GLU A 506 41.00 -12.51 -4.33
CA GLU A 506 41.64 -13.83 -4.30
C GLU A 506 41.49 -14.48 -2.92
N GLU A 507 41.63 -13.71 -1.85
CA GLU A 507 41.40 -14.20 -0.50
C GLU A 507 39.94 -14.63 -0.28
N MET A 508 38.95 -13.87 -0.78
CA MET A 508 37.54 -14.27 -0.76
C MET A 508 37.31 -15.64 -1.43
N LEU A 509 38.01 -15.91 -2.54
CA LEU A 509 37.94 -17.21 -3.22
C LEU A 509 38.61 -18.32 -2.41
N SER A 510 39.81 -18.07 -1.89
CA SER A 510 40.56 -19.05 -1.11
C SER A 510 39.81 -19.50 0.15
N ARG A 511 39.04 -18.58 0.75
CA ARG A 511 38.22 -18.83 1.94
C ARG A 511 36.83 -19.39 1.61
N ASP A 512 36.50 -19.61 0.33
CA ASP A 512 35.19 -20.05 -0.19
C ASP A 512 34.04 -19.18 0.34
N LEU A 513 34.13 -17.86 0.19
CA LEU A 513 33.10 -16.95 0.69
C LEU A 513 31.93 -16.80 -0.28
N GLU A 514 30.74 -16.64 0.29
CA GLU A 514 29.58 -16.08 -0.39
C GLU A 514 29.47 -14.59 -0.02
N VAL A 515 29.46 -13.70 -0.99
CA VAL A 515 29.68 -12.25 -0.75
C VAL A 515 28.54 -11.42 -1.32
N ASN A 516 28.01 -10.51 -0.52
CA ASN A 516 27.11 -9.46 -0.95
C ASN A 516 27.86 -8.11 -0.96
N PHE A 517 28.02 -7.51 -2.13
CA PHE A 517 28.61 -6.17 -2.29
C PHE A 517 27.54 -5.10 -2.09
N ASN A 518 27.26 -4.74 -0.84
CA ASN A 518 26.06 -3.98 -0.48
C ASN A 518 26.05 -2.53 -1.00
N GLN A 519 27.22 -1.85 -1.05
CA GLN A 519 27.32 -0.48 -1.58
C GLN A 519 27.50 -0.43 -3.12
N THR A 520 27.30 -1.56 -3.80
CA THR A 520 27.59 -1.75 -5.23
C THR A 520 29.06 -1.61 -5.60
N LEU A 521 29.41 -2.10 -6.79
CA LEU A 521 30.71 -1.89 -7.43
C LEU A 521 30.56 -0.85 -8.54
N ASP A 522 31.68 -0.24 -8.94
CA ASP A 522 31.70 0.61 -10.13
C ASP A 522 32.38 -0.15 -11.29
N VAL A 523 31.59 -0.44 -12.33
CA VAL A 523 32.00 -1.19 -13.53
C VAL A 523 33.25 -0.58 -14.17
N ARG A 524 33.48 0.73 -14.04
CA ARG A 524 34.62 1.42 -14.67
C ARG A 524 35.97 0.96 -14.09
N PHE A 525 35.98 0.46 -12.86
CA PHE A 525 37.18 -0.09 -12.20
C PHE A 525 37.41 -1.59 -12.49
N LEU A 526 36.56 -2.24 -13.28
CA LEU A 526 36.80 -3.62 -13.66
C LEU A 526 38.05 -3.72 -14.56
N THR A 527 38.85 -4.73 -14.28
CA THR A 527 39.94 -5.20 -15.13
C THR A 527 39.63 -6.64 -15.54
N GLU A 528 40.35 -7.18 -16.53
CA GLU A 528 40.17 -8.59 -16.90
C GLU A 528 40.45 -9.55 -15.74
N VAL A 529 41.36 -9.18 -14.82
CA VAL A 529 41.65 -9.97 -13.62
C VAL A 529 40.48 -9.89 -12.64
N THR A 530 40.05 -8.69 -12.25
CA THR A 530 38.96 -8.54 -11.27
C THR A 530 37.62 -9.05 -11.81
N ALA A 531 37.35 -8.92 -13.11
CA ALA A 531 36.16 -9.50 -13.74
C ALA A 531 36.15 -11.04 -13.64
N ARG A 532 37.28 -11.70 -13.93
CA ARG A 532 37.42 -13.16 -13.78
C ARG A 532 37.26 -13.60 -12.32
N LEU A 533 37.84 -12.86 -11.37
CA LEU A 533 37.69 -13.15 -9.94
C LEU A 533 36.23 -12.99 -9.51
N LEU A 534 35.56 -11.90 -9.90
CA LEU A 534 34.16 -11.64 -9.54
C LEU A 534 33.21 -12.74 -10.04
N ARG A 535 33.49 -13.31 -11.23
CA ARG A 535 32.72 -14.44 -11.77
C ARG A 535 32.89 -15.74 -10.98
N ARG A 536 34.04 -15.92 -10.33
CA ARG A 536 34.33 -17.09 -9.50
C ARG A 536 33.80 -16.93 -8.07
N ILE A 537 33.76 -15.71 -7.54
CA ILE A 537 33.21 -15.43 -6.22
C ILE A 537 31.71 -15.71 -6.24
N ARG A 538 31.20 -16.34 -5.16
CA ARG A 538 29.76 -16.58 -4.99
C ARG A 538 29.06 -15.26 -4.60
N CYS A 539 28.88 -14.38 -5.58
CA CYS A 539 28.23 -13.08 -5.41
C CYS A 539 26.73 -13.28 -5.23
N SER A 540 26.16 -12.77 -4.14
CA SER A 540 24.76 -13.02 -3.76
C SER A 540 24.03 -11.76 -3.34
N ASN A 541 22.69 -11.83 -3.36
CA ASN A 541 21.86 -10.81 -2.74
C ASN A 541 22.03 -10.81 -1.20
N VAL A 542 21.58 -9.75 -0.53
CA VAL A 542 21.76 -9.57 0.93
C VAL A 542 21.15 -10.70 1.79
N ARG A 543 20.17 -11.43 1.24
CA ARG A 543 19.55 -12.59 1.90
C ARG A 543 20.27 -13.91 1.62
N PHE A 544 21.25 -13.92 0.73
CA PHE A 544 22.00 -15.10 0.30
C PHE A 544 21.07 -16.21 -0.23
N THR A 545 20.09 -15.82 -1.05
CA THR A 545 19.09 -16.72 -1.64
C THR A 545 19.25 -16.88 -3.15
N ARG A 546 19.98 -15.97 -3.81
CA ARG A 546 20.26 -16.03 -5.24
C ARG A 546 21.56 -15.30 -5.55
N ARG A 547 22.24 -15.75 -6.61
CA ARG A 547 23.37 -15.03 -7.18
C ARG A 547 22.94 -13.66 -7.69
N ASN A 548 23.71 -12.63 -7.38
CA ASN A 548 23.46 -11.27 -7.82
C ASN A 548 24.75 -10.46 -7.87
N TYR A 549 24.93 -9.70 -8.95
CA TYR A 549 25.98 -8.69 -9.07
C TYR A 549 25.36 -7.31 -8.85
N TYR A 550 26.08 -6.40 -8.18
CA TYR A 550 25.60 -5.06 -7.85
C TYR A 550 26.54 -4.03 -8.44
N PHE A 551 26.03 -3.17 -9.31
CA PHE A 551 26.77 -2.06 -9.90
C PHE A 551 26.02 -0.73 -9.76
N SER A 552 26.73 0.39 -9.85
CA SER A 552 26.13 1.73 -9.92
C SER A 552 26.17 2.30 -11.34
N LEU A 553 25.10 3.00 -11.76
CA LEU A 553 25.08 3.80 -12.99
C LEU A 553 24.23 5.07 -12.80
N ASN A 554 24.88 6.17 -12.42
CA ASN A 554 24.19 7.38 -11.96
C ASN A 554 24.13 8.52 -13.00
N ASN A 555 24.79 8.38 -14.14
CA ASN A 555 24.76 9.35 -15.24
C ASN A 555 25.02 8.65 -16.59
N THR A 556 24.96 9.41 -17.67
CA THR A 556 25.21 8.95 -19.04
C THR A 556 26.68 9.10 -19.44
N HIS A 557 27.57 9.50 -18.53
CA HIS A 557 28.99 9.66 -18.83
C HIS A 557 29.66 8.29 -19.01
N ALA A 558 30.37 8.14 -20.12
CA ALA A 558 31.18 6.96 -20.44
C ALA A 558 30.41 5.63 -20.54
N LEU A 559 29.16 5.64 -21.03
CA LEU A 559 28.39 4.41 -21.28
C LEU A 559 29.14 3.39 -22.16
N ASP A 560 29.93 3.85 -23.14
CA ASP A 560 30.76 2.95 -23.96
C ASP A 560 31.86 2.27 -23.16
N LEU A 561 32.48 2.97 -22.21
CA LEU A 561 33.45 2.36 -21.30
C LEU A 561 32.75 1.35 -20.40
N VAL A 562 31.57 1.69 -19.86
CA VAL A 562 30.76 0.78 -19.05
C VAL A 562 30.45 -0.50 -19.83
N ARG A 563 30.04 -0.39 -21.11
CA ARG A 563 29.78 -1.55 -21.97
C ARG A 563 31.02 -2.42 -22.13
N ARG A 564 32.15 -1.85 -22.56
CA ARG A 564 33.40 -2.60 -22.75
C ARG A 564 33.86 -3.32 -21.49
N ARG A 565 33.74 -2.66 -20.33
CA ARG A 565 34.11 -3.24 -19.03
C ARG A 565 33.12 -4.31 -18.58
N TYR A 566 31.84 -4.13 -18.84
CA TYR A 566 30.79 -5.10 -18.55
C TYR A 566 30.97 -6.40 -19.35
N GLU A 567 31.37 -6.28 -20.62
CA GLU A 567 31.65 -7.43 -21.51
C GLU A 567 32.74 -8.35 -20.94
N MET A 568 33.68 -7.84 -20.15
CA MET A 568 34.72 -8.63 -19.47
C MET A 568 34.13 -9.65 -18.48
N LEU A 569 32.92 -9.42 -17.96
CA LEU A 569 32.25 -10.35 -17.04
C LEU A 569 31.68 -11.57 -17.76
N GLN A 570 31.46 -11.49 -19.08
CA GLN A 570 30.88 -12.57 -19.88
C GLN A 570 29.56 -13.11 -19.29
N VAL A 571 28.72 -12.20 -18.79
CA VAL A 571 27.39 -12.54 -18.24
C VAL A 571 26.39 -12.81 -19.35
N THR A 572 25.39 -13.62 -19.03
CA THR A 572 24.31 -14.05 -19.93
C THR A 572 22.97 -13.50 -19.44
N SER A 573 21.92 -13.65 -20.26
CA SER A 573 20.55 -13.29 -19.86
C SER A 573 20.00 -14.08 -18.66
N ARG A 574 20.67 -15.17 -18.24
CA ARG A 574 20.31 -15.96 -17.05
C ARG A 574 20.96 -15.44 -15.77
N ASP A 575 21.99 -14.60 -15.87
CA ASP A 575 22.62 -13.97 -14.71
C ASP A 575 21.74 -12.82 -14.19
N ASN A 576 21.90 -12.48 -12.91
CA ASN A 576 21.23 -11.32 -12.30
C ASN A 576 22.26 -10.22 -12.03
N VAL A 577 22.16 -9.13 -12.78
CA VAL A 577 23.05 -7.97 -12.61
C VAL A 577 22.21 -6.73 -12.32
N GLU A 578 22.19 -6.33 -11.06
CA GLU A 578 21.47 -5.16 -10.59
C GLU A 578 22.31 -3.92 -10.78
N PHE A 579 21.76 -2.92 -11.47
CA PHE A 579 22.31 -1.58 -11.53
C PHE A 579 21.48 -0.65 -10.66
N VAL A 580 22.10 -0.15 -9.59
CA VAL A 580 21.55 0.95 -8.80
C VAL A 580 21.72 2.24 -9.59
N CYS A 581 20.59 2.85 -9.93
CA CYS A 581 20.51 4.09 -10.67
C CYS A 581 19.83 5.14 -9.78
N MET A 582 20.59 6.16 -9.42
CA MET A 582 20.04 7.33 -8.77
C MET A 582 19.22 8.16 -9.77
N TYR A 583 18.12 8.75 -9.28
CA TYR A 583 17.30 9.73 -10.01
C TYR A 583 16.96 10.93 -9.14
N GLY A 584 16.61 12.05 -9.77
CA GLY A 584 16.14 13.24 -9.08
C GLY A 584 17.25 14.04 -8.36
N PHE A 585 18.45 14.08 -8.95
CA PHE A 585 19.56 14.93 -8.52
C PHE A 585 19.93 15.95 -9.59
N ASP A 586 20.54 15.50 -10.68
CA ASP A 586 21.09 16.33 -11.77
C ASP A 586 20.92 15.71 -13.17
N THR A 587 20.15 14.63 -13.31
CA THR A 587 19.85 13.99 -14.61
C THR A 587 18.55 14.53 -15.19
N THR A 588 18.46 14.60 -16.52
CA THR A 588 17.20 14.86 -17.24
C THR A 588 16.38 13.58 -17.44
N LEU A 589 15.11 13.71 -17.86
CA LEU A 589 14.32 12.55 -18.27
C LEU A 589 14.99 11.80 -19.44
N ALA A 590 15.56 12.52 -20.41
CA ALA A 590 16.27 11.93 -21.54
C ALA A 590 17.49 11.11 -21.07
N ASP A 591 18.23 11.58 -20.06
CA ASP A 591 19.33 10.83 -19.45
C ASP A 591 18.83 9.55 -18.78
N ASP A 592 17.73 9.62 -18.04
CA ASP A 592 17.11 8.46 -17.39
C ASP A 592 16.67 7.41 -18.44
N VAL A 593 15.98 7.84 -19.50
CA VAL A 593 15.58 7.00 -20.63
C VAL A 593 16.79 6.33 -21.28
N LYS A 594 17.83 7.11 -21.58
CA LYS A 594 19.06 6.63 -22.22
C LYS A 594 19.78 5.60 -21.36
N ARG A 595 19.89 5.83 -20.05
CA ARG A 595 20.47 4.86 -19.10
C ARG A 595 19.67 3.56 -19.08
N PHE A 596 18.34 3.64 -19.03
CA PHE A 596 17.52 2.43 -18.92
C PHE A 596 17.49 1.63 -20.21
N GLN A 597 17.45 2.29 -21.38
CA GLN A 597 17.64 1.64 -22.68
C GLN A 597 19.02 0.97 -22.78
N PHE A 598 20.07 1.68 -22.35
CA PHE A 598 21.42 1.13 -22.29
C PHE A 598 21.47 -0.15 -21.43
N LEU A 599 20.94 -0.11 -20.21
CA LEU A 599 20.89 -1.28 -19.33
C LEU A 599 20.07 -2.40 -19.94
N ARG A 600 18.94 -2.10 -20.58
CA ARG A 600 18.10 -3.10 -21.24
C ARG A 600 18.81 -3.82 -22.40
N SER A 601 19.80 -3.17 -23.00
CA SER A 601 20.65 -3.75 -24.05
C SER A 601 21.74 -4.69 -23.51
N LEU A 602 22.01 -4.70 -22.19
CA LEU A 602 23.04 -5.54 -21.58
C LEU A 602 22.44 -6.89 -21.11
N PRO A 603 23.13 -8.02 -21.34
CA PRO A 603 22.64 -9.33 -20.92
C PRO A 603 22.58 -9.44 -19.39
N GLY A 604 21.43 -9.85 -18.85
CA GLY A 604 21.22 -10.08 -17.41
C GLY A 604 21.07 -8.81 -16.56
N ALA A 605 21.22 -7.63 -17.17
CA ALA A 605 21.13 -6.36 -16.47
C ALA A 605 19.68 -5.94 -16.20
N TYR A 606 19.43 -5.41 -15.02
CA TYR A 606 18.17 -4.76 -14.66
C TYR A 606 18.41 -3.59 -13.71
N VAL A 607 17.43 -2.70 -13.61
CA VAL A 607 17.55 -1.46 -12.84
C VAL A 607 16.98 -1.57 -11.43
N PHE A 608 17.64 -0.91 -10.49
CA PHE A 608 17.14 -0.55 -9.17
C PHE A 608 17.22 0.96 -9.03
N LEU A 609 16.07 1.61 -8.93
CA LEU A 609 15.97 3.05 -8.82
C LEU A 609 15.99 3.52 -7.36
N GLN A 610 16.81 4.53 -7.11
CA GLN A 610 16.95 5.18 -5.82
C GLN A 610 16.81 6.70 -5.98
N ARG A 611 15.84 7.30 -5.31
CA ARG A 611 15.71 8.75 -5.33
C ARG A 611 16.88 9.38 -4.57
N TYR A 612 17.50 10.40 -5.15
CA TYR A 612 18.43 11.25 -4.44
C TYR A 612 17.77 11.90 -3.22
N ARG A 613 18.52 11.90 -2.13
CA ARG A 613 18.15 12.56 -0.87
C ARG A 613 19.39 13.27 -0.37
N PRO A 614 19.35 14.60 -0.21
CA PRO A 614 20.47 15.33 0.35
C PRO A 614 20.83 14.78 1.72
N VAL A 615 22.13 14.68 1.96
CA VAL A 615 22.65 14.48 3.30
C VAL A 615 22.74 15.81 4.04
N LEU A 616 23.03 15.78 5.34
CA LEU A 616 23.18 17.01 6.11
C LEU A 616 24.29 17.88 5.49
N GLY A 617 23.90 19.08 5.00
CA GLY A 617 24.80 20.00 4.29
C GLY A 617 25.21 19.57 2.88
N GLY A 618 24.57 18.54 2.30
CA GLY A 618 24.79 18.13 0.92
C GLY A 618 24.08 19.06 -0.09
N PRO A 619 24.40 18.95 -1.39
CA PRO A 619 23.78 19.78 -2.41
C PRO A 619 22.29 19.47 -2.58
N GLU A 620 21.49 20.50 -2.86
CA GLU A 620 20.10 20.32 -3.26
C GLU A 620 20.00 19.71 -4.68
N ALA A 621 18.87 19.08 -4.98
CA ALA A 621 18.59 18.61 -6.32
C ALA A 621 18.27 19.78 -7.25
N ASP A 622 18.79 19.75 -8.47
CA ASP A 622 18.40 20.67 -9.54
C ASP A 622 17.58 19.91 -10.59
N LEU A 623 16.28 20.20 -10.62
CA LEU A 623 15.32 19.59 -11.55
C LEU A 623 14.67 20.63 -12.46
N SER A 624 15.26 21.83 -12.55
CA SER A 624 14.72 22.93 -13.36
C SER A 624 14.61 22.56 -14.84
N ASN A 625 15.58 21.80 -15.35
CA ASN A 625 15.64 21.33 -16.75
C ASN A 625 15.38 19.81 -16.85
N PHE A 626 14.60 19.23 -15.93
CA PHE A 626 14.36 17.79 -15.95
C PHE A 626 13.59 17.34 -17.19
N PHE A 627 12.59 18.14 -17.62
CA PHE A 627 11.83 17.93 -18.85
C PHE A 627 12.30 18.91 -19.92
N ASP A 628 12.44 18.40 -21.14
CA ASP A 628 12.63 19.17 -22.37
C ASP A 628 11.32 19.25 -23.17
N GLU A 629 11.39 19.77 -24.39
CA GLU A 629 10.23 19.87 -25.29
C GLU A 629 9.67 18.51 -25.73
N ASP A 630 10.47 17.45 -25.67
CA ASP A 630 10.13 16.09 -26.08
C ASP A 630 9.65 15.21 -24.91
N ALA A 631 9.30 15.82 -23.77
CA ALA A 631 8.97 15.10 -22.53
C ALA A 631 7.94 13.97 -22.69
N ASP A 632 6.90 14.16 -23.52
CA ASP A 632 5.90 13.12 -23.79
C ASP A 632 6.50 11.93 -24.54
N GLU A 633 7.30 12.20 -25.58
CA GLU A 633 7.97 11.17 -26.37
C GLU A 633 8.98 10.39 -25.52
N GLN A 634 9.69 11.10 -24.63
CA GLN A 634 10.61 10.49 -23.67
C GLN A 634 9.87 9.60 -22.66
N ILE A 635 8.70 10.03 -22.17
CA ILE A 635 7.84 9.18 -21.31
C ILE A 635 7.38 7.96 -22.09
N ASP A 636 6.91 8.10 -23.33
CA ASP A 636 6.49 6.96 -24.14
C ASP A 636 7.65 5.99 -24.44
N ALA A 637 8.85 6.51 -24.68
CA ALA A 637 10.06 5.71 -24.84
C ALA A 637 10.42 4.96 -23.55
N LEU A 638 10.35 5.64 -22.39
CA LEU A 638 10.54 5.04 -21.07
C LEU A 638 9.58 3.86 -20.85
N LEU A 639 8.29 4.03 -21.16
CA LEU A 639 7.27 3.01 -20.97
C LEU A 639 7.46 1.76 -21.83
N ARG A 640 8.21 1.87 -22.93
CA ARG A 640 8.62 0.74 -23.77
C ARG A 640 9.81 -0.03 -23.20
N VAL A 641 10.58 0.57 -22.27
CA VAL A 641 11.68 -0.12 -21.59
C VAL A 641 11.13 -1.06 -20.53
N ASN A 642 11.03 -2.35 -20.88
CA ASN A 642 10.48 -3.37 -19.99
C ASN A 642 11.58 -4.24 -19.38
N PHE A 643 11.75 -4.16 -18.05
CA PHE A 643 12.61 -5.03 -17.26
C PHE A 643 11.82 -6.22 -16.72
N THR A 644 12.41 -7.41 -16.76
CA THR A 644 11.79 -8.65 -16.26
C THR A 644 11.82 -8.76 -14.73
N GLN A 645 12.57 -7.89 -14.05
CA GLN A 645 12.78 -7.91 -12.60
C GLN A 645 12.60 -6.52 -11.98
N ASN A 646 12.38 -6.50 -10.66
CA ASN A 646 12.40 -5.30 -9.82
C ASN A 646 11.40 -4.17 -10.16
N MET A 647 10.24 -4.53 -10.71
CA MET A 647 9.18 -3.56 -11.06
C MET A 647 8.71 -2.68 -9.88
N LYS A 648 8.87 -3.12 -8.62
CA LYS A 648 8.51 -2.31 -7.45
C LYS A 648 9.30 -0.99 -7.38
N SER A 649 10.59 -1.03 -7.69
CA SER A 649 11.43 0.17 -7.69
C SER A 649 11.06 1.11 -8.85
N MET A 650 10.78 0.57 -10.03
CA MET A 650 10.23 1.32 -11.17
C MET A 650 8.89 1.98 -10.86
N GLU A 651 7.98 1.29 -10.14
CA GLU A 651 6.70 1.88 -9.72
C GLU A 651 6.90 3.13 -8.83
N VAL A 652 7.92 3.15 -7.96
CA VAL A 652 8.24 4.32 -7.12
C VAL A 652 8.73 5.48 -7.98
N TYR A 653 9.57 5.22 -8.98
CA TYR A 653 10.02 6.22 -9.95
C TYR A 653 8.86 6.76 -10.79
N TYR A 654 8.02 5.91 -11.37
CA TYR A 654 6.85 6.36 -12.15
C TYR A 654 5.89 7.21 -11.31
N ARG A 655 5.68 6.88 -10.03
CA ARG A 655 4.89 7.72 -9.12
C ARG A 655 5.50 9.09 -8.89
N TRP A 656 6.82 9.17 -8.81
CA TRP A 656 7.53 10.44 -8.69
C TRP A 656 7.46 11.23 -10.00
N LEU A 657 7.72 10.58 -11.14
CA LEU A 657 7.68 11.16 -12.48
C LEU A 657 6.30 11.73 -12.82
N CYS A 658 5.21 10.99 -12.53
CA CYS A 658 3.85 11.50 -12.71
C CYS A 658 3.60 12.83 -12.00
N ARG A 659 4.11 12.95 -10.76
CA ARG A 659 3.89 14.17 -9.96
C ARG A 659 4.73 15.31 -10.48
N LEU A 660 6.03 15.05 -10.70
CA LEU A 660 6.93 16.06 -11.22
C LEU A 660 6.44 16.59 -12.57
N TYR A 661 5.98 15.71 -13.46
CA TYR A 661 5.41 16.08 -14.75
C TYR A 661 4.13 16.93 -14.60
N ALA A 662 3.23 16.56 -13.69
CA ALA A 662 2.03 17.36 -13.42
C ALA A 662 2.36 18.75 -12.84
N GLU A 663 3.36 18.82 -11.96
CA GLU A 663 3.81 20.04 -11.29
C GLU A 663 4.59 20.98 -12.23
N GLN A 664 5.42 20.44 -13.14
CA GLN A 664 6.29 21.24 -14.03
C GLN A 664 5.69 21.49 -15.42
N CYS A 665 4.91 20.56 -15.96
CA CYS A 665 4.33 20.67 -17.30
C CYS A 665 2.85 21.06 -17.28
N GLY A 666 2.21 21.15 -16.11
CA GLY A 666 0.81 21.58 -15.98
C GLY A 666 -0.24 20.64 -16.55
N ARG A 667 0.13 19.40 -16.91
CA ARG A 667 -0.78 18.40 -17.51
C ARG A 667 -0.46 16.99 -17.01
N VAL A 668 -1.36 16.05 -17.31
CA VAL A 668 -1.24 14.64 -16.87
C VAL A 668 -0.95 13.72 -18.06
N HIS A 669 0.17 12.98 -18.01
CA HIS A 669 0.48 11.97 -19.01
C HIS A 669 -0.31 10.67 -18.76
N ARG A 670 -1.37 10.43 -19.55
CA ARG A 670 -2.29 9.29 -19.36
C ARG A 670 -1.59 7.92 -19.43
N GLY A 671 -0.74 7.70 -20.45
CA GLY A 671 -0.04 6.41 -20.63
C GLY A 671 0.85 6.00 -19.44
N LEU A 672 1.49 6.97 -18.78
CA LEU A 672 2.31 6.74 -17.59
C LEU A 672 1.45 6.33 -16.38
N VAL A 673 0.33 7.01 -16.16
CA VAL A 673 -0.62 6.67 -15.10
C VAL A 673 -1.24 5.29 -15.32
N GLU A 674 -1.67 5.00 -16.55
CA GLU A 674 -2.23 3.70 -16.91
C GLU A 674 -1.22 2.58 -16.71
N THR A 675 0.05 2.81 -17.09
CA THR A 675 1.11 1.82 -16.87
C THR A 675 1.35 1.56 -15.39
N LEU A 676 1.37 2.60 -14.56
CA LEU A 676 1.52 2.51 -13.11
C LEU A 676 0.42 1.68 -12.43
N PHE A 677 -0.82 1.73 -12.97
CA PHE A 677 -1.98 1.02 -12.42
C PHE A 677 -2.43 -0.20 -13.23
N ARG A 678 -1.64 -0.60 -14.23
CA ARG A 678 -1.97 -1.68 -15.19
C ARG A 678 -2.25 -3.01 -14.49
N TYR A 679 -1.39 -3.39 -13.54
CA TYR A 679 -1.46 -4.69 -12.87
C TYR A 679 -1.91 -4.60 -11.41
N ASN A 680 -1.55 -3.52 -10.71
CA ASN A 680 -1.69 -3.39 -9.27
C ASN A 680 -2.53 -2.17 -8.89
N ALA A 681 -3.38 -2.31 -7.88
CA ALA A 681 -4.11 -1.21 -7.24
C ALA A 681 -4.89 -0.30 -8.21
N ARG A 682 -5.44 -0.84 -9.31
CA ARG A 682 -6.21 -0.08 -10.34
C ARG A 682 -7.32 0.80 -9.74
N HIS A 683 -7.93 0.31 -8.66
CA HIS A 683 -8.92 1.02 -7.85
C HIS A 683 -8.43 2.35 -7.24
N ARG A 684 -7.11 2.63 -7.23
CA ARG A 684 -6.52 3.88 -6.73
C ARG A 684 -6.23 4.90 -7.84
N MET A 685 -6.47 4.53 -9.11
CA MET A 685 -6.10 5.35 -10.26
C MET A 685 -6.78 6.72 -10.25
N GLY A 686 -8.10 6.79 -10.07
CA GLY A 686 -8.85 8.05 -10.12
C GLY A 686 -8.50 8.99 -8.98
N GLY A 687 -8.34 8.46 -7.76
CA GLY A 687 -7.84 9.25 -6.64
C GLY A 687 -6.37 9.68 -6.79
N PHE A 688 -5.60 9.05 -7.67
CA PHE A 688 -4.27 9.51 -8.06
C PHE A 688 -4.36 10.58 -9.14
N LEU A 689 -5.16 10.38 -10.19
CA LEU A 689 -5.42 11.37 -11.25
C LEU A 689 -5.95 12.68 -10.69
N ALA A 690 -6.97 12.64 -9.83
CA ALA A 690 -7.52 13.85 -9.19
C ALA A 690 -6.48 14.63 -8.36
N ARG A 691 -5.45 13.95 -7.83
CA ARG A 691 -4.33 14.62 -7.14
C ARG A 691 -3.36 15.26 -8.12
N LEU A 692 -3.11 14.61 -9.25
CA LEU A 692 -2.27 15.18 -10.32
C LEU A 692 -2.96 16.39 -10.96
N GLU A 693 -4.25 16.28 -11.27
CA GLU A 693 -5.05 17.38 -11.83
C GLU A 693 -5.08 18.60 -10.89
N ARG A 694 -5.12 18.37 -9.57
CA ARG A 694 -4.97 19.47 -8.60
C ARG A 694 -3.58 20.11 -8.67
N ALA A 695 -2.52 19.31 -8.75
CA ALA A 695 -1.16 19.83 -8.91
C ALA A 695 -1.01 20.66 -10.21
N CYS A 696 -1.69 20.25 -11.29
CA CYS A 696 -1.77 21.03 -12.53
C CYS A 696 -2.47 22.38 -12.32
N GLN A 697 -3.56 22.44 -11.53
CA GLN A 697 -4.27 23.69 -11.21
C GLN A 697 -3.42 24.64 -10.35
N ASP A 698 -2.69 24.10 -9.38
CA ASP A 698 -1.77 24.86 -8.54
C ASP A 698 -0.64 25.48 -9.38
N HIS A 699 -0.19 24.79 -10.44
CA HIS A 699 0.77 25.32 -11.41
C HIS A 699 0.21 26.51 -12.20
N VAL A 700 -1.03 26.40 -12.73
CA VAL A 700 -1.68 27.50 -13.48
C VAL A 700 -1.88 28.75 -12.61
N THR A 701 -2.29 28.58 -11.35
CA THR A 701 -2.51 29.70 -10.43
C THR A 701 -1.21 30.40 -10.03
N CYS A 702 -0.10 29.66 -9.86
CA CYS A 702 1.22 30.23 -9.59
C CYS A 702 1.77 31.06 -10.77
N HIS A 703 1.43 30.71 -12.01
CA HIS A 703 1.83 31.47 -13.21
C HIS A 703 0.91 32.65 -13.55
N GLN A 704 -0.24 32.79 -12.87
CA GLN A 704 -1.20 33.89 -13.07
C GLN A 704 -1.16 34.96 -11.97
N GLN A 705 -0.36 34.81 -10.91
CA GLN A 705 -0.15 35.84 -9.89
C GLN A 705 1.24 36.50 -10.06
N PRO A 706 1.35 37.85 -9.99
CA PRO A 706 2.66 38.49 -9.88
C PRO A 706 3.33 38.06 -8.58
N LEU A 707 4.61 37.69 -8.67
CA LEU A 707 5.45 37.22 -7.56
C LEU A 707 5.47 38.22 -6.38
N GLU A 708 4.78 37.89 -5.29
CA GLU A 708 5.24 38.24 -3.95
C GLU A 708 5.85 37.01 -3.28
N ILE A 709 7.13 37.12 -2.98
CA ILE A 709 7.96 36.07 -2.40
C ILE A 709 7.52 35.84 -0.94
N SER A 710 7.00 34.66 -0.64
CA SER A 710 7.12 34.09 0.71
C SER A 710 7.30 32.58 0.64
N GLY A 711 8.37 32.12 1.28
CA GLY A 711 8.84 30.75 1.21
C GLY A 711 8.13 29.77 2.15
N SER A 712 8.45 28.49 1.90
CA SER A 712 8.14 27.30 2.71
C SER A 712 6.72 26.71 2.56
N VAL A 713 6.56 25.82 1.57
CA VAL A 713 5.51 24.79 1.62
C VAL A 713 6.15 23.48 2.03
N ALA A 714 5.95 23.12 3.30
CA ALA A 714 6.43 21.90 3.90
C ALA A 714 5.71 20.66 3.31
N ASN A 715 6.49 19.80 2.65
CA ASN A 715 6.08 18.47 2.20
C ASN A 715 5.78 17.54 3.39
N ASN A 716 4.51 17.47 3.82
CA ASN A 716 4.03 16.50 4.82
C ASN A 716 2.98 15.57 4.20
N PHE A 717 3.39 14.42 3.63
CA PHE A 717 2.51 13.26 3.49
C PHE A 717 3.28 11.93 3.68
N PRO A 718 2.69 10.94 4.38
CA PRO A 718 3.38 9.72 4.78
C PRO A 718 3.63 8.81 3.58
N GLN A 719 4.90 8.42 3.40
CA GLN A 719 5.31 7.39 2.45
C GLN A 719 5.09 6.02 3.12
N PHE A 720 4.27 5.17 2.50
CA PHE A 720 4.25 3.74 2.78
C PHE A 720 5.55 3.16 2.21
N VAL A 721 6.42 2.70 3.11
CA VAL A 721 7.64 1.92 2.82
C VAL A 721 7.27 0.47 2.55
#